data_AF-A0A535XS19-F1
#
_entry.id   AF-A0A535XS19-F1
#
_cell.length_a   1.000
_cell.length_b   1.000
_cell.length_c   1.000
_cell.angle_alpha   90.00
_cell.angle_beta   90.00
_cell.angle_gamma   90.00
#
_symmetry.space_group_name_H-M   'P 1'
#
loop_
_entity.id
_entity.type
_entity.pdbx_description
1 polymer ?
#
loop_
_entity_poly.entity_id
_entity_poly.type
_entity_poly.pdbx_seq_one_letter_code
_entity_poly.pdbx_strand_id
1 'polypeptide(L)'
;MAGESEARGSNNTMHSFAGRARKSIALSGALIGATLLAACGQTPAAAPAAPRTVSAPAVAVSAEAAHRGDIQQTLAYSGEIRARQQISIIPKASGRVEQLLVDIGSEVKAGDTLAVLDQDNPQMQVLQARAALAQAQAHLAGLQAGPRSEDVAAAQAALAQQQSRLQNMRSGGRAEDVKTAESALSATQARLQALLNGADDAVKQAAHSAVDSDKDALASAEAAYASLGAQNAANLAAAQSQVDTLQAQIATAQAQINSADAALASLAGSSAADVQAAQSAYDEAYSQLQTAQAALKQNYNPPQAAIAQAEAALDAARGQHQAAQSQQTALEQKAAAPCADMPGVPRNGTACNSAKAAAGGAVSATDTAVEAAQGQLDLLKRGGAPAQQTQLHAAADQAQAQINTAKARLDALKDGGIAAARAQAEAQKQQAVGQQVQAQESLKVAQANLNALKKGNLDAQVKSAQAQVTAASERLKSDQARLDVTVRGATDEDVQQAQAAIDQAEQQLLKARQPYTPSDLQQQEQAVYAAAAQLQKARTPYTDQDLTAAQAAVEGAQAQLDMALLGLSETSVVAPVDGVVSERLVAPGALVSPQTPLVTLVPPALELVVNVQESQLGQITRGQSVQLAVPAFPGQTFGAEVESISPTVDPKTRTAAIHIQPKDGQANLRPGMFAQLSIVTAQKQNALVVPVQAILTSESQPRVAAINDSNTVSLVPVKLGLQNGSDAEILSGLDAGQLVATSGASTLRDGDAVDPRTPTLTALERPAAQ
;
A
#
# COMPACT_ATOMS: atom_id res chain seq x y z
N MET A 1 -0.94 46.32 -8.96
CA MET A 1 -2.19 45.70 -9.44
C MET A 1 -2.53 44.64 -8.40
N ALA A 2 -3.36 44.88 -7.37
CA ALA A 2 -4.54 45.76 -7.20
C ALA A 2 -5.78 45.24 -7.94
N GLY A 3 -6.93 45.19 -7.24
CA GLY A 3 -8.13 44.40 -7.59
C GLY A 3 -8.04 42.99 -7.01
N GLU A 4 -8.65 42.59 -5.90
CA GLU A 4 -9.74 43.16 -5.06
C GLU A 4 -11.16 43.07 -5.67
N SER A 5 -12.02 42.26 -5.04
CA SER A 5 -13.48 42.33 -5.15
C SER A 5 -14.15 41.53 -4.02
N GLU A 6 -14.82 42.21 -3.07
CA GLU A 6 -15.77 41.57 -2.14
C GLU A 6 -17.08 41.21 -2.86
N ALA A 7 -17.78 40.17 -2.38
CA ALA A 7 -19.22 40.03 -2.59
C ALA A 7 -19.90 39.55 -1.30
N ARG A 8 -20.57 40.46 -0.58
CA ARG A 8 -21.30 40.16 0.66
C ARG A 8 -22.68 39.58 0.38
N GLY A 9 -23.12 38.64 1.20
CA GLY A 9 -24.51 38.17 1.25
C GLY A 9 -25.04 38.17 2.69
N SER A 10 -25.77 39.23 3.08
CA SER A 10 -26.35 39.37 4.41
C SER A 10 -27.84 39.72 4.33
N ASN A 11 -28.69 38.89 4.96
CA ASN A 11 -29.96 39.24 5.62
C ASN A 11 -30.52 37.97 6.30
N ASN A 12 -31.02 37.99 7.55
CA ASN A 12 -32.34 38.49 8.01
C ASN A 12 -33.49 37.56 7.53
N THR A 13 -34.50 37.14 8.32
CA THR A 13 -35.26 37.91 9.34
C THR A 13 -35.98 36.98 10.36
N MET A 14 -36.59 37.57 11.40
CA MET A 14 -37.34 36.88 12.48
C MET A 14 -38.71 36.28 12.06
N HIS A 15 -39.12 35.19 12.73
CA HIS A 15 -40.48 34.87 13.22
C HIS A 15 -40.35 33.70 14.24
N SER A 16 -41.04 33.52 15.39
CA SER A 16 -42.05 34.20 16.22
C SER A 16 -43.32 33.35 16.45
N PHE A 17 -43.72 33.22 17.74
CA PHE A 17 -45.03 32.78 18.29
C PHE A 17 -45.37 31.31 18.61
N ALA A 18 -45.80 31.16 19.88
CA ALA A 18 -46.93 30.38 20.42
C ALA A 18 -46.83 28.86 20.70
N GLY A 19 -47.27 28.47 21.91
CA GLY A 19 -47.51 27.08 22.34
C GLY A 19 -47.77 26.92 23.85
N ARG A 20 -49.04 26.98 24.30
CA ARG A 20 -49.45 26.72 25.70
C ARG A 20 -50.02 25.30 25.85
N ALA A 21 -49.80 24.63 26.99
CA ALA A 21 -50.80 23.74 27.63
C ALA A 21 -50.45 23.41 29.11
N ARG A 22 -51.40 22.82 29.85
CA ARG A 22 -51.29 22.32 31.25
C ARG A 22 -52.23 21.11 31.46
N LYS A 23 -51.94 20.25 32.46
CA LYS A 23 -52.79 19.13 32.99
C LYS A 23 -52.91 17.92 32.02
N SER A 24 -53.28 16.69 32.41
CA SER A 24 -53.94 16.11 33.62
C SER A 24 -53.27 14.76 34.02
N ILE A 25 -53.31 14.20 35.25
CA ILE A 25 -54.40 13.52 36.01
C ILE A 25 -55.11 12.44 35.15
N ALA A 26 -55.34 11.16 35.50
CA ALA A 26 -55.58 10.43 36.79
C ALA A 26 -54.95 8.99 36.78
N LEU A 27 -55.24 7.95 37.61
CA LEU A 27 -56.09 7.65 38.80
C LEU A 27 -55.53 6.37 39.55
N SER A 28 -56.24 5.85 40.58
CA SER A 28 -56.17 4.50 41.22
C SER A 28 -54.97 4.21 42.15
N GLY A 29 -55.09 3.69 43.39
CA GLY A 29 -56.24 3.27 44.23
C GLY A 29 -56.36 1.74 44.41
N ALA A 30 -56.78 1.14 45.54
CA ALA A 30 -57.05 1.60 46.92
C ALA A 30 -57.30 0.38 47.86
N LEU A 31 -57.60 0.58 49.16
CA LEU A 31 -57.96 -0.42 50.21
C LEU A 31 -56.83 -1.38 50.67
N ILE A 32 -56.90 -2.14 51.78
CA ILE A 32 -57.35 -2.01 53.20
C ILE A 32 -57.23 -3.43 53.81
N GLY A 33 -56.81 -3.59 55.07
CA GLY A 33 -56.91 -4.89 55.78
C GLY A 33 -56.18 -4.95 57.11
N ALA A 34 -56.86 -5.36 58.19
CA ALA A 34 -56.26 -5.51 59.53
C ALA A 34 -57.06 -6.45 60.45
N THR A 35 -56.38 -7.45 61.02
CA THR A 35 -56.69 -8.27 62.21
C THR A 35 -55.44 -9.17 62.47
N LEU A 36 -55.11 -9.79 63.62
CA LEU A 36 -55.46 -9.83 65.06
C LEU A 36 -55.50 -11.30 65.53
N LEU A 37 -55.26 -11.50 66.84
CA LEU A 37 -55.21 -12.78 67.60
C LEU A 37 -54.00 -13.70 67.36
N ALA A 38 -53.61 -14.59 68.28
CA ALA A 38 -53.51 -14.52 69.77
C ALA A 38 -52.91 -15.84 70.31
N ALA A 39 -52.02 -15.77 71.30
CA ALA A 39 -51.68 -16.90 72.19
C ALA A 39 -51.10 -16.39 73.52
N CYS A 40 -51.50 -16.97 74.65
CA CYS A 40 -51.08 -16.55 75.99
C CYS A 40 -50.45 -17.71 76.79
N GLY A 41 -49.56 -17.39 77.73
CA GLY A 41 -49.05 -18.27 78.78
C GLY A 41 -48.64 -17.43 80.00
N GLN A 42 -49.00 -17.83 81.22
CA GLN A 42 -49.25 -16.85 82.29
C GLN A 42 -48.93 -17.33 83.72
N THR A 43 -48.00 -16.64 84.41
CA THR A 43 -48.04 -16.30 85.87
C THR A 43 -47.99 -17.43 86.96
N PRO A 44 -47.88 -17.15 88.28
CA PRO A 44 -46.93 -16.25 88.98
C PRO A 44 -46.41 -16.75 90.39
N ALA A 45 -45.60 -15.90 91.05
CA ALA A 45 -45.59 -15.58 92.52
C ALA A 45 -45.06 -16.55 93.62
N ALA A 46 -43.80 -16.33 94.02
CA ALA A 46 -43.27 -15.98 95.36
C ALA A 46 -43.87 -16.48 96.71
N ALA A 47 -42.97 -16.93 97.61
CA ALA A 47 -43.11 -17.00 99.09
C ALA A 47 -41.70 -16.95 99.80
N PRO A 48 -41.55 -16.67 101.12
CA PRO A 48 -40.33 -16.00 101.63
C PRO A 48 -39.51 -16.62 102.80
N ALA A 49 -38.21 -16.28 102.80
CA ALA A 49 -37.32 -15.86 103.92
C ALA A 49 -36.73 -16.83 105.02
N ALA A 50 -35.46 -16.52 105.35
CA ALA A 50 -34.71 -16.76 106.62
C ALA A 50 -34.10 -18.16 106.92
N PRO A 51 -33.05 -18.27 107.77
CA PRO A 51 -31.82 -17.43 107.78
C PRO A 51 -30.47 -18.18 108.05
N ARG A 52 -29.35 -17.58 107.61
CA ARG A 52 -27.95 -17.71 108.14
C ARG A 52 -27.29 -19.10 108.28
N THR A 53 -26.18 -19.30 107.57
CA THR A 53 -24.82 -19.35 108.18
C THR A 53 -23.74 -19.07 107.11
N VAL A 54 -22.50 -18.79 107.52
CA VAL A 54 -21.43 -18.30 106.64
C VAL A 54 -20.36 -19.36 106.39
N SER A 55 -20.12 -19.66 105.12
CA SER A 55 -18.83 -20.12 104.58
C SER A 55 -18.69 -19.42 103.22
N ALA A 56 -17.60 -18.69 102.99
CA ALA A 56 -17.48 -17.84 101.81
C ALA A 56 -17.28 -18.70 100.53
N PRO A 57 -18.19 -18.67 99.55
CA PRO A 57 -17.94 -19.30 98.26
C PRO A 57 -16.94 -18.42 97.48
N ALA A 58 -15.88 -19.05 96.95
CA ALA A 58 -14.98 -18.40 96.02
C ALA A 58 -15.75 -17.97 94.75
N VAL A 59 -15.41 -16.81 94.18
CA VAL A 59 -16.10 -16.32 92.98
C VAL A 59 -15.65 -17.15 91.78
N ALA A 60 -16.58 -17.84 91.12
CA ALA A 60 -16.27 -18.61 89.92
C ALA A 60 -16.03 -17.67 88.74
N VAL A 61 -14.83 -17.74 88.15
CA VAL A 61 -14.38 -16.86 87.07
C VAL A 61 -13.83 -17.71 85.93
N SER A 62 -14.09 -17.32 84.68
CA SER A 62 -13.35 -17.87 83.54
C SER A 62 -11.92 -17.35 83.63
N ALA A 63 -10.92 -18.22 83.43
CA ALA A 63 -9.51 -17.85 83.50
C ALA A 63 -8.73 -18.40 82.30
N GLU A 64 -7.76 -17.64 81.81
CA GLU A 64 -6.92 -18.05 80.68
C GLU A 64 -5.46 -17.72 80.96
N ALA A 65 -4.53 -18.53 80.43
CA ALA A 65 -3.10 -18.35 80.67
C ALA A 65 -2.51 -17.33 79.69
N ALA A 66 -1.77 -16.35 80.21
CA ALA A 66 -0.99 -15.43 79.41
C ALA A 66 0.09 -16.19 78.65
N HIS A 67 -0.05 -16.28 77.32
CA HIS A 67 0.81 -17.11 76.48
C HIS A 67 1.63 -16.25 75.52
N ARG A 68 2.63 -16.86 74.86
CA ARG A 68 3.35 -16.17 73.79
C ARG A 68 2.71 -16.46 72.45
N GLY A 69 2.42 -15.41 71.69
CA GLY A 69 1.79 -15.48 70.38
C GLY A 69 2.24 -14.34 69.48
N ASP A 70 1.87 -14.43 68.21
CA ASP A 70 2.10 -13.36 67.23
C ASP A 70 0.90 -12.44 67.20
N ILE A 71 1.11 -11.16 67.52
CA ILE A 71 0.05 -10.14 67.52
C ILE A 71 0.21 -9.19 66.33
N GLN A 72 -0.89 -8.98 65.62
CA GLN A 72 -1.01 -8.02 64.52
C GLN A 72 -2.15 -7.06 64.83
N GLN A 73 -1.88 -5.76 64.75
CA GLN A 73 -2.89 -4.71 64.75
C GLN A 73 -3.20 -4.35 63.29
N THR A 74 -4.48 -4.38 62.93
CA THR A 74 -4.95 -4.18 61.56
C THR A 74 -6.04 -3.13 61.48
N LEU A 75 -6.01 -2.29 60.44
CA LEU A 75 -7.11 -1.41 60.08
C LEU A 75 -7.89 -2.01 58.89
N ALA A 76 -9.19 -2.25 59.10
CA ALA A 76 -10.07 -2.87 58.13
C ALA A 76 -10.82 -1.82 57.29
N TYR A 77 -10.79 -1.97 55.96
CA TYR A 77 -11.51 -1.13 55.02
C TYR A 77 -12.11 -1.98 53.88
N SER A 78 -12.81 -1.33 52.95
CA SER A 78 -13.23 -1.90 51.67
C SER A 78 -12.86 -0.97 50.52
N GLY A 79 -12.64 -1.55 49.33
CA GLY A 79 -12.30 -0.81 48.12
C GLY A 79 -12.71 -1.59 46.86
N GLU A 80 -12.71 -0.89 45.73
CA GLU A 80 -12.90 -1.46 44.41
C GLU A 80 -11.52 -1.70 43.78
N ILE A 81 -11.27 -2.91 43.28
CA ILE A 81 -10.11 -3.21 42.42
C ILE A 81 -10.39 -2.60 41.05
N ARG A 82 -9.47 -1.77 40.55
CA ARG A 82 -9.57 -1.11 39.24
C ARG A 82 -8.34 -1.40 38.39
N ALA A 83 -8.48 -1.15 37.10
CA ALA A 83 -7.34 -0.96 36.22
C ALA A 83 -6.61 0.32 36.64
N ARG A 84 -5.30 0.22 36.90
CA ARG A 84 -4.46 1.37 37.30
C ARG A 84 -4.44 2.48 36.26
N GLN A 85 -4.55 2.13 34.98
CA GLN A 85 -4.54 3.05 33.85
C GLN A 85 -5.49 2.56 32.75
N GLN A 86 -5.94 3.50 31.93
CA GLN A 86 -6.59 3.25 30.64
C GLN A 86 -5.83 4.04 29.58
N ILE A 87 -5.52 3.44 28.45
CA ILE A 87 -4.68 4.02 27.40
C ILE A 87 -5.45 3.97 26.08
N SER A 88 -6.02 5.10 25.68
CA SER A 88 -6.69 5.25 24.38
C SER A 88 -5.64 5.42 23.27
N ILE A 89 -5.64 4.49 22.31
CA ILE A 89 -4.69 4.48 21.18
C ILE A 89 -5.23 5.37 20.07
N ILE A 90 -4.47 6.41 19.75
CA ILE A 90 -4.66 7.26 18.56
C ILE A 90 -3.72 6.78 17.43
N PRO A 91 -4.13 6.89 16.15
CA PRO A 91 -3.21 6.66 15.03
C PRO A 91 -2.20 7.80 14.93
N LYS A 92 -1.05 7.55 14.30
CA LYS A 92 -0.05 8.60 14.02
C LYS A 92 -0.28 9.31 12.68
N ALA A 93 -0.74 8.57 11.68
CA ALA A 93 -1.20 9.10 10.40
C ALA A 93 -2.72 9.32 10.39
N SER A 94 -3.20 10.22 9.52
CA SER A 94 -4.62 10.28 9.14
C SER A 94 -4.89 9.32 7.99
N GLY A 95 -5.98 8.55 8.04
CA GLY A 95 -6.31 7.57 7.01
C GLY A 95 -7.68 6.92 7.22
N ARG A 96 -8.13 6.13 6.25
CA ARG A 96 -9.29 5.24 6.45
C ARG A 96 -8.81 3.98 7.16
N VAL A 97 -9.55 3.49 8.16
CA VAL A 97 -9.32 2.16 8.73
C VAL A 97 -9.71 1.12 7.69
N GLU A 98 -8.73 0.41 7.13
CA GLU A 98 -8.94 -0.68 6.18
C GLU A 98 -9.42 -1.92 6.94
N GLN A 99 -8.64 -2.33 7.94
CA GLN A 99 -8.98 -3.44 8.83
C GLN A 99 -8.65 -3.09 10.28
N LEU A 100 -9.51 -3.56 11.20
CA LEU A 100 -9.16 -3.67 12.61
C LEU A 100 -8.93 -5.16 12.92
N LEU A 101 -7.83 -5.47 13.60
CA LEU A 101 -7.38 -6.85 13.86
C LEU A 101 -7.77 -7.36 15.26
N VAL A 102 -8.41 -6.51 16.07
CA VAL A 102 -8.74 -6.77 17.47
C VAL A 102 -10.18 -6.37 17.78
N ASP A 103 -10.82 -7.10 18.69
CA ASP A 103 -12.18 -6.80 19.18
C ASP A 103 -12.19 -6.64 20.70
N ILE A 104 -13.33 -6.22 21.25
CA ILE A 104 -13.48 -5.97 22.69
C ILE A 104 -13.28 -7.29 23.46
N GLY A 105 -12.37 -7.26 24.45
CA GLY A 105 -11.95 -8.42 25.22
C GLY A 105 -10.72 -9.15 24.67
N SER A 106 -10.15 -8.74 23.52
CA SER A 106 -8.89 -9.30 23.02
C SER A 106 -7.70 -8.92 23.92
N GLU A 107 -6.90 -9.91 24.31
CA GLU A 107 -5.56 -9.71 24.88
C GLU A 107 -4.56 -9.38 23.77
N VAL A 108 -3.70 -8.38 24.00
CA VAL A 108 -2.69 -7.86 23.06
C VAL A 108 -1.40 -7.54 23.80
N LYS A 109 -0.27 -7.67 23.09
CA LYS A 109 1.09 -7.41 23.60
C LYS A 109 1.70 -6.16 22.98
N ALA A 110 2.69 -5.57 23.64
CA ALA A 110 3.47 -4.46 23.11
C ALA A 110 4.07 -4.82 21.73
N GLY A 111 3.68 -4.08 20.69
CA GLY A 111 4.06 -4.31 19.30
C GLY A 111 2.99 -4.97 18.42
N ASP A 112 1.95 -5.59 18.99
CA ASP A 112 0.87 -6.21 18.20
C ASP A 112 0.10 -5.16 17.40
N THR A 113 -0.21 -5.45 16.12
CA THR A 113 -0.98 -4.54 15.26
C THR A 113 -2.47 -4.59 15.60
N LEU A 114 -3.02 -3.44 15.99
CA LEU A 114 -4.42 -3.25 16.37
C LEU A 114 -5.26 -2.85 15.16
N ALA A 115 -4.75 -1.94 14.33
CA ALA A 115 -5.41 -1.41 13.14
C ALA A 115 -4.45 -1.26 11.97
N VAL A 116 -4.96 -1.47 10.76
CA VAL A 116 -4.30 -1.11 9.50
C VAL A 116 -5.10 0.02 8.85
N LEU A 117 -4.41 1.12 8.57
CA LEU A 117 -4.91 2.24 7.78
C LEU A 117 -4.59 2.03 6.30
N ASP A 118 -5.45 2.56 5.43
CA ASP A 118 -5.30 2.65 3.97
C ASP A 118 -3.85 2.94 3.54
N GLN A 119 -3.23 1.96 2.87
CA GLN A 119 -1.81 1.99 2.52
C GLN A 119 -1.51 2.40 1.07
N ASP A 120 -2.51 2.55 0.19
CA ASP A 120 -2.28 2.72 -1.26
C ASP A 120 -1.41 3.94 -1.55
N ASN A 121 -1.75 5.08 -0.94
CA ASN A 121 -1.02 6.34 -1.12
C ASN A 121 0.43 6.28 -0.58
N PRO A 122 0.70 5.91 0.70
CA PRO A 122 2.07 5.80 1.19
C PRO A 122 2.89 4.70 0.51
N GLN A 123 2.30 3.56 0.08
CA GLN A 123 3.01 2.57 -0.74
C GLN A 123 3.45 3.17 -2.09
N MET A 124 2.58 3.94 -2.76
CA MET A 124 2.93 4.65 -3.99
C MET A 124 4.01 5.72 -3.78
N GLN A 125 4.02 6.41 -2.64
CA GLN A 125 5.10 7.36 -2.28
C GLN A 125 6.43 6.64 -2.06
N VAL A 126 6.45 5.48 -1.39
CA VAL A 126 7.65 4.64 -1.26
C VAL A 126 8.17 4.18 -2.62
N LEU A 127 7.27 3.80 -3.55
CA LEU A 127 7.66 3.41 -4.90
C LEU A 127 8.28 4.58 -5.69
N GLN A 128 7.69 5.77 -5.60
CA GLN A 128 8.22 6.99 -6.23
C GLN A 128 9.60 7.38 -5.65
N ALA A 129 9.76 7.35 -4.33
CA ALA A 129 11.02 7.68 -3.68
C ALA A 129 12.13 6.66 -4.00
N ARG A 130 11.81 5.36 -4.10
CA ARG A 130 12.75 4.33 -4.60
C ARG A 130 13.19 4.59 -6.03
N ALA A 131 12.29 5.02 -6.91
CA ALA A 131 12.62 5.37 -8.29
C ALA A 131 13.54 6.61 -8.36
N ALA A 132 13.26 7.64 -7.56
CA ALA A 132 14.09 8.84 -7.45
C ALA A 132 15.51 8.52 -6.93
N LEU A 133 15.62 7.67 -5.90
CA LEU A 133 16.90 7.19 -5.37
C LEU A 133 17.68 6.40 -6.42
N ALA A 134 17.04 5.46 -7.12
CA ALA A 134 17.68 4.69 -8.20
C ALA A 134 18.16 5.58 -9.36
N GLN A 135 17.39 6.62 -9.72
CA GLN A 135 17.80 7.61 -10.72
C GLN A 135 19.01 8.43 -10.26
N ALA A 136 19.03 8.89 -9.01
CA ALA A 136 20.16 9.64 -8.45
C ALA A 136 21.42 8.78 -8.37
N GLN A 137 21.30 7.51 -7.95
CA GLN A 137 22.40 6.55 -7.91
C GLN A 137 22.93 6.23 -9.31
N ALA A 138 22.06 6.03 -10.30
CA ALA A 138 22.46 5.82 -11.68
C ALA A 138 23.17 7.05 -12.28
N HIS A 139 22.73 8.27 -11.92
CA HIS A 139 23.41 9.49 -12.32
C HIS A 139 24.81 9.61 -11.70
N LEU A 140 24.94 9.42 -10.39
CA LEU A 140 26.23 9.43 -9.69
C LEU A 140 27.18 8.35 -10.25
N ALA A 141 26.69 7.14 -10.49
CA ALA A 141 27.46 6.06 -11.10
C ALA A 141 27.92 6.41 -12.53
N GLY A 142 27.09 7.11 -13.31
CA GLY A 142 27.45 7.64 -14.62
C GLY A 142 28.57 8.68 -14.56
N LEU A 143 28.57 9.57 -13.55
CA LEU A 143 29.66 10.51 -13.33
C LEU A 143 30.95 9.81 -12.87
N GLN A 144 30.84 8.83 -11.97
CA GLN A 144 31.97 8.04 -11.46
C GLN A 144 32.61 7.14 -12.52
N ALA A 145 31.84 6.64 -13.49
CA ALA A 145 32.35 5.90 -14.64
C ALA A 145 33.17 6.77 -15.61
N GLY A 146 33.05 8.11 -15.51
CA GLY A 146 33.72 9.06 -16.38
C GLY A 146 33.11 9.14 -17.78
N PRO A 147 33.77 9.84 -18.73
CA PRO A 147 33.27 9.97 -20.09
C PRO A 147 33.24 8.61 -20.81
N ARG A 148 32.16 8.34 -21.55
CA ARG A 148 31.92 7.05 -22.21
C ARG A 148 33.03 6.78 -23.24
N SER A 149 33.53 5.55 -23.25
CA SER A 149 34.51 5.08 -24.24
C SER A 149 34.00 5.25 -25.69
N GLU A 150 32.68 5.14 -25.87
CA GLU A 150 31.94 5.36 -27.12
C GLU A 150 32.10 6.80 -27.63
N ASP A 151 31.79 7.80 -26.80
CA ASP A 151 31.93 9.23 -27.13
C ASP A 151 33.39 9.61 -27.41
N VAL A 152 34.30 9.08 -26.59
CA VAL A 152 35.75 9.28 -26.72
C VAL A 152 36.32 8.62 -27.99
N ALA A 153 35.74 7.50 -28.44
CA ALA A 153 36.12 6.84 -29.70
C ALA A 153 35.54 7.57 -30.91
N ALA A 154 34.27 8.01 -30.85
CA ALA A 154 33.64 8.80 -31.91
C ALA A 154 34.39 10.13 -32.16
N ALA A 155 34.77 10.84 -31.09
CA ALA A 155 35.57 12.06 -31.20
C ALA A 155 37.00 11.81 -31.74
N GLN A 156 37.61 10.66 -31.43
CA GLN A 156 38.89 10.26 -32.04
C GLN A 156 38.76 9.96 -33.54
N ALA A 157 37.72 9.23 -33.94
CA ALA A 157 37.46 8.93 -35.35
C ALA A 157 37.21 10.22 -36.17
N ALA A 158 36.43 11.17 -35.62
CA ALA A 158 36.19 12.47 -36.24
C ALA A 158 37.49 13.28 -36.43
N LEU A 159 38.36 13.32 -35.40
CA LEU A 159 39.68 13.97 -35.49
C LEU A 159 40.58 13.31 -36.54
N ALA A 160 40.67 11.97 -36.53
CA ALA A 160 41.46 11.22 -37.50
C ALA A 160 40.98 11.45 -38.95
N GLN A 161 39.66 11.58 -39.17
CA GLN A 161 39.10 11.90 -40.48
C GLN A 161 39.53 13.30 -40.96
N GLN A 162 39.52 14.33 -40.09
CA GLN A 162 39.96 15.67 -40.49
C GLN A 162 41.48 15.74 -40.70
N GLN A 163 42.26 14.98 -39.93
CA GLN A 163 43.71 14.86 -40.12
C GLN A 163 44.06 14.16 -41.44
N SER A 164 43.36 13.07 -41.78
CA SER A 164 43.50 12.37 -43.07
C SER A 164 43.19 13.29 -44.25
N ARG A 165 42.10 14.07 -44.18
CA ARG A 165 41.77 15.09 -45.19
C ARG A 165 42.88 16.14 -45.34
N LEU A 166 43.39 16.68 -44.23
CA LEU A 166 44.49 17.65 -44.25
C LEU A 166 45.78 17.06 -44.84
N GLN A 167 46.09 15.80 -44.51
CA GLN A 167 47.24 15.08 -45.07
C GLN A 167 47.10 14.91 -46.59
N ASN A 168 45.93 14.50 -47.08
CA ASN A 168 45.65 14.36 -48.51
C ASN A 168 45.74 15.70 -49.25
N MET A 169 45.26 16.79 -48.66
CA MET A 169 45.42 18.14 -49.24
C MET A 169 46.89 18.55 -49.32
N ARG A 170 47.66 18.31 -48.24
CA ARG A 170 49.11 18.59 -48.18
C ARG A 170 49.94 17.71 -49.12
N SER A 171 49.52 16.47 -49.41
CA SER A 171 50.16 15.59 -50.38
C SER A 171 49.72 15.84 -51.83
N GLY A 172 49.05 16.95 -52.12
CA GLY A 172 48.63 17.31 -53.48
C GLY A 172 47.48 16.43 -54.02
N GLY A 173 46.61 15.92 -53.15
CA GLY A 173 45.60 14.89 -53.43
C GLY A 173 44.55 15.17 -54.51
N ARG A 174 44.62 16.30 -55.23
CA ARG A 174 43.76 16.60 -56.39
C ARG A 174 43.99 15.66 -57.59
N ALA A 175 44.87 14.67 -57.51
CA ALA A 175 44.99 13.63 -58.54
C ALA A 175 43.65 12.90 -58.80
N GLU A 176 42.82 12.72 -57.77
CA GLU A 176 41.48 12.13 -57.90
C GLU A 176 40.44 13.14 -58.44
N ASP A 177 40.49 14.40 -57.99
CA ASP A 177 39.69 15.51 -58.53
C ASP A 177 39.96 15.72 -60.04
N VAL A 178 41.23 15.73 -60.45
CA VAL A 178 41.68 15.88 -61.83
C VAL A 178 41.21 14.71 -62.69
N LYS A 179 41.42 13.47 -62.24
CA LYS A 179 40.93 12.27 -62.94
C LYS A 179 39.40 12.31 -63.12
N THR A 180 38.68 12.79 -62.11
CA THR A 180 37.22 12.97 -62.17
C THR A 180 36.85 14.03 -63.21
N ALA A 181 37.49 15.20 -63.19
CA ALA A 181 37.24 16.27 -64.15
C ALA A 181 37.65 15.92 -65.59
N GLU A 182 38.72 15.14 -65.79
CA GLU A 182 39.12 14.60 -67.10
C GLU A 182 38.07 13.64 -67.65
N SER A 183 37.50 12.77 -66.81
CA SER A 183 36.40 11.89 -67.20
C SER A 183 35.11 12.67 -67.54
N ALA A 184 34.84 13.77 -66.81
CA ALA A 184 33.68 14.65 -67.05
C ALA A 184 33.82 15.42 -68.37
N LEU A 185 35.01 15.95 -68.67
CA LEU A 185 35.32 16.63 -69.92
C LEU A 185 35.19 15.68 -71.11
N SER A 186 35.82 14.50 -71.03
CA SER A 186 35.73 13.46 -72.07
C SER A 186 34.28 13.03 -72.35
N ALA A 187 33.49 12.79 -71.30
CA ALA A 187 32.07 12.45 -71.42
C ALA A 187 31.23 13.59 -72.03
N THR A 188 31.62 14.85 -71.86
CA THR A 188 30.88 16.01 -72.38
C THR A 188 31.29 16.33 -73.82
N GLN A 189 32.56 16.13 -74.19
CA GLN A 189 33.03 16.14 -75.58
C GLN A 189 32.33 15.04 -76.41
N ALA A 190 32.23 13.81 -75.87
CA ALA A 190 31.49 12.72 -76.51
C ALA A 190 29.99 13.02 -76.70
N ARG A 191 29.37 13.78 -75.77
CA ARG A 191 27.98 14.24 -75.91
C ARG A 191 27.78 15.25 -77.04
N LEU A 192 28.68 16.23 -77.19
CA LEU A 192 28.63 17.14 -78.35
C LEU A 192 28.80 16.37 -79.67
N GLN A 193 29.72 15.40 -79.72
CA GLN A 193 29.91 14.58 -80.91
C GLN A 193 28.67 13.73 -81.25
N ALA A 194 28.00 13.15 -80.25
CA ALA A 194 26.74 12.44 -80.44
C ALA A 194 25.60 13.38 -80.91
N LEU A 195 25.55 14.61 -80.40
CA LEU A 195 24.57 15.63 -80.81
C LEU A 195 24.75 16.02 -82.28
N LEU A 196 26.00 16.26 -82.71
CA LEU A 196 26.34 16.68 -84.08
C LEU A 196 26.12 15.58 -85.14
N ASN A 197 26.24 14.31 -84.75
CA ASN A 197 25.92 13.17 -85.64
C ASN A 197 24.41 13.00 -85.85
N GLY A 198 23.57 13.64 -85.02
CA GLY A 198 22.12 13.46 -84.99
C GLY A 198 21.68 12.12 -84.40
N ALA A 199 20.37 11.96 -84.22
CA ALA A 199 19.79 10.67 -83.87
C ALA A 199 19.86 9.73 -85.09
N ASP A 200 20.62 8.64 -84.96
CA ASP A 200 20.54 7.53 -85.92
C ASP A 200 19.19 6.80 -85.81
N ASP A 201 18.93 5.89 -86.74
CA ASP A 201 17.64 5.19 -86.78
C ASP A 201 17.45 4.20 -85.60
N ALA A 202 18.53 3.78 -84.92
CA ALA A 202 18.44 3.01 -83.69
C ALA A 202 18.05 3.90 -82.49
N VAL A 203 18.54 5.15 -82.42
CA VAL A 203 18.10 6.15 -81.44
C VAL A 203 16.63 6.54 -81.66
N LYS A 204 16.20 6.74 -82.91
CA LYS A 204 14.78 6.98 -83.24
C LYS A 204 13.91 5.78 -82.86
N GLN A 205 14.35 4.55 -83.14
CA GLN A 205 13.64 3.34 -82.76
C GLN A 205 13.58 3.17 -81.24
N ALA A 206 14.66 3.48 -80.53
CA ALA A 206 14.69 3.45 -79.06
C ALA A 206 13.74 4.49 -78.44
N ALA A 207 13.64 5.69 -79.01
CA ALA A 207 12.69 6.72 -78.58
C ALA A 207 11.22 6.30 -78.82
N HIS A 208 10.91 5.64 -79.93
CA HIS A 208 9.60 5.01 -80.14
C HIS A 208 9.33 3.90 -79.11
N SER A 209 10.30 3.01 -78.90
CA SER A 209 10.18 1.91 -77.94
C SER A 209 10.05 2.38 -76.47
N ALA A 210 10.64 3.52 -76.11
CA ALA A 210 10.41 4.17 -74.82
C ALA A 210 8.97 4.68 -74.69
N VAL A 211 8.47 5.40 -75.71
CA VAL A 211 7.08 5.88 -75.77
C VAL A 211 6.07 4.73 -75.74
N ASP A 212 6.35 3.60 -76.39
CA ASP A 212 5.49 2.41 -76.32
C ASP A 212 5.57 1.72 -74.96
N SER A 213 6.76 1.58 -74.37
CA SER A 213 6.93 1.05 -73.01
C SER A 213 6.21 1.91 -71.94
N ASP A 214 6.14 3.23 -72.12
CA ASP A 214 5.42 4.13 -71.20
C ASP A 214 3.90 4.09 -71.41
N LYS A 215 3.39 3.76 -72.61
CA LYS A 215 1.96 3.44 -72.83
C LYS A 215 1.58 2.17 -72.07
N ASP A 216 2.38 1.11 -72.20
CA ASP A 216 2.17 -0.15 -71.49
C ASP A 216 2.27 0.03 -69.97
N ALA A 217 3.23 0.86 -69.50
CA ALA A 217 3.34 1.23 -68.10
C ALA A 217 2.09 1.98 -67.60
N LEU A 218 1.59 2.97 -68.35
CA LEU A 218 0.36 3.69 -68.01
C LEU A 218 -0.85 2.75 -67.97
N ALA A 219 -1.04 1.92 -69.00
CA ALA A 219 -2.13 0.94 -69.04
C ALA A 219 -2.06 -0.05 -67.86
N SER A 220 -0.85 -0.47 -67.46
CA SER A 220 -0.66 -1.33 -66.29
C SER A 220 -1.00 -0.63 -64.97
N ALA A 221 -0.70 0.67 -64.84
CA ALA A 221 -1.02 1.49 -63.68
C ALA A 221 -2.54 1.76 -63.57
N GLU A 222 -3.21 2.03 -64.70
CA GLU A 222 -4.66 2.18 -64.78
C GLU A 222 -5.39 0.86 -64.44
N ALA A 223 -4.89 -0.28 -64.95
CA ALA A 223 -5.38 -1.60 -64.58
C ALA A 223 -5.16 -1.92 -63.09
N ALA A 224 -4.01 -1.55 -62.52
CA ALA A 224 -3.74 -1.70 -61.09
C ALA A 224 -4.70 -0.85 -60.25
N TYR A 225 -4.90 0.43 -60.61
CA TYR A 225 -5.86 1.34 -59.96
C TYR A 225 -7.31 0.80 -60.00
N ALA A 226 -7.74 0.27 -61.16
CA ALA A 226 -9.04 -0.37 -61.29
C ALA A 226 -9.17 -1.64 -60.42
N SER A 227 -8.12 -2.47 -60.36
CA SER A 227 -8.10 -3.69 -59.54
C SER A 227 -8.14 -3.39 -58.04
N LEU A 228 -7.47 -2.32 -57.59
CA LEU A 228 -7.53 -1.81 -56.22
C LEU A 228 -8.95 -1.41 -55.83
N GLY A 229 -9.71 -0.77 -56.73
CA GLY A 229 -11.14 -0.47 -56.50
C GLY A 229 -11.97 -1.72 -56.19
N ALA A 230 -11.76 -2.79 -56.96
CA ALA A 230 -12.46 -4.07 -56.76
C ALA A 230 -12.04 -4.79 -55.46
N GLN A 231 -10.73 -4.83 -55.18
CA GLN A 231 -10.21 -5.43 -53.94
C GLN A 231 -10.67 -4.66 -52.69
N ASN A 232 -10.69 -3.33 -52.75
CA ASN A 232 -11.18 -2.48 -51.66
C ASN A 232 -12.67 -2.67 -51.38
N ALA A 233 -13.50 -2.84 -52.42
CA ALA A 233 -14.91 -3.20 -52.26
C ALA A 233 -15.08 -4.59 -51.60
N ALA A 234 -14.30 -5.59 -52.02
CA ALA A 234 -14.33 -6.93 -51.42
C ALA A 234 -13.89 -6.94 -49.95
N ASN A 235 -12.79 -6.23 -49.61
CA ASN A 235 -12.28 -6.11 -48.24
C ASN A 235 -13.29 -5.39 -47.33
N LEU A 236 -13.96 -4.35 -47.85
CA LEU A 236 -15.00 -3.62 -47.12
C LEU A 236 -16.24 -4.51 -46.85
N ALA A 237 -16.65 -5.30 -47.85
CA ALA A 237 -17.76 -6.25 -47.71
C ALA A 237 -17.44 -7.38 -46.71
N ALA A 238 -16.22 -7.91 -46.73
CA ALA A 238 -15.77 -8.92 -45.76
C ALA A 238 -15.76 -8.36 -44.31
N ALA A 239 -15.22 -7.16 -44.11
CA ALA A 239 -15.21 -6.50 -42.81
C ALA A 239 -16.63 -6.18 -42.29
N GLN A 240 -17.57 -5.81 -43.17
CA GLN A 240 -18.98 -5.64 -42.81
C GLN A 240 -19.62 -6.98 -42.43
N SER A 241 -19.46 -8.03 -43.24
CA SER A 241 -20.00 -9.37 -42.96
C SER A 241 -19.50 -9.94 -41.62
N GLN A 242 -18.27 -9.62 -41.22
CA GLN A 242 -17.72 -10.01 -39.93
C GLN A 242 -18.36 -9.25 -38.76
N VAL A 243 -18.65 -7.94 -38.92
CA VAL A 243 -19.45 -7.15 -37.97
C VAL A 243 -20.86 -7.73 -37.82
N ASP A 244 -21.52 -8.05 -38.93
CA ASP A 244 -22.88 -8.61 -38.94
C ASP A 244 -22.93 -10.00 -38.26
N THR A 245 -21.92 -10.84 -38.50
CA THR A 245 -21.75 -12.14 -37.85
C THR A 245 -21.59 -12.02 -36.33
N LEU A 246 -20.80 -11.05 -35.86
CA LEU A 246 -20.59 -10.81 -34.42
C LEU A 246 -21.87 -10.27 -33.75
N GLN A 247 -22.66 -9.46 -34.44
CA GLN A 247 -23.99 -9.04 -33.95
C GLN A 247 -24.96 -10.22 -33.82
N ALA A 248 -24.97 -11.17 -34.77
CA ALA A 248 -25.77 -12.39 -34.68
C ALA A 248 -25.33 -13.29 -33.51
N GLN A 249 -24.03 -13.36 -33.21
CA GLN A 249 -23.50 -14.08 -32.03
C GLN A 249 -23.96 -13.43 -30.71
N ILE A 250 -23.92 -12.09 -30.60
CA ILE A 250 -24.42 -11.37 -29.42
C ILE A 250 -25.92 -11.61 -29.21
N ALA A 251 -26.72 -11.59 -30.29
CA ALA A 251 -28.15 -11.90 -30.22
C ALA A 251 -28.42 -13.36 -29.77
N THR A 252 -27.59 -14.30 -30.24
CA THR A 252 -27.66 -15.72 -29.85
C THR A 252 -27.32 -15.91 -28.37
N ALA A 253 -26.25 -15.27 -27.88
CA ALA A 253 -25.86 -15.30 -26.48
C ALA A 253 -26.94 -14.68 -25.57
N GLN A 254 -27.54 -13.55 -25.97
CA GLN A 254 -28.65 -12.93 -25.24
C GLN A 254 -29.88 -13.85 -25.15
N ALA A 255 -30.20 -14.60 -26.22
CA ALA A 255 -31.28 -15.59 -26.18
C ALA A 255 -30.99 -16.75 -25.20
N GLN A 256 -29.73 -17.18 -25.11
CA GLN A 256 -29.29 -18.19 -24.13
C GLN A 256 -29.37 -17.68 -22.69
N ILE A 257 -28.96 -16.42 -22.42
CA ILE A 257 -29.13 -15.78 -21.11
C ILE A 257 -30.61 -15.79 -20.70
N ASN A 258 -31.49 -15.31 -21.59
CA ASN A 258 -32.93 -15.27 -21.35
C ASN A 258 -33.53 -16.67 -21.09
N SER A 259 -33.02 -17.70 -21.77
CA SER A 259 -33.42 -19.10 -21.56
C SER A 259 -32.91 -19.66 -20.23
N ALA A 260 -31.72 -19.27 -19.77
CA ALA A 260 -31.16 -19.68 -18.49
C ALA A 260 -31.87 -19.00 -17.31
N ASP A 261 -32.25 -17.72 -17.45
CA ASP A 261 -33.11 -17.02 -16.50
C ASP A 261 -34.52 -17.64 -16.41
N ALA A 262 -35.09 -18.10 -17.52
CA ALA A 262 -36.34 -18.86 -17.50
C ALA A 262 -36.20 -20.24 -16.82
N ALA A 263 -35.06 -20.92 -17.01
CA ALA A 263 -34.78 -22.19 -16.32
C ALA A 263 -34.62 -21.99 -14.80
N LEU A 264 -33.86 -20.97 -14.38
CA LEU A 264 -33.67 -20.57 -12.97
C LEU A 264 -34.99 -20.37 -12.22
N ALA A 265 -36.04 -19.94 -12.90
CA ALA A 265 -37.36 -19.69 -12.32
C ALA A 265 -38.23 -20.95 -12.08
N SER A 266 -37.76 -22.17 -12.43
CA SER A 266 -38.64 -23.33 -12.60
C SER A 266 -38.28 -24.63 -11.84
N LEU A 267 -37.16 -24.65 -11.09
CA LEU A 267 -36.52 -25.90 -10.66
C LEU A 267 -36.69 -26.26 -9.17
N ALA A 268 -36.86 -27.55 -8.87
CA ALA A 268 -36.86 -28.07 -7.50
C ALA A 268 -36.40 -29.56 -7.38
N GLY A 269 -35.30 -29.79 -6.65
CA GLY A 269 -34.94 -31.08 -6.03
C GLY A 269 -33.95 -31.99 -6.79
N SER A 270 -32.82 -32.35 -6.17
CA SER A 270 -31.87 -33.39 -6.62
C SER A 270 -31.03 -33.94 -5.44
N SER A 271 -29.94 -34.70 -5.69
CA SER A 271 -29.52 -35.83 -4.83
C SER A 271 -28.01 -35.94 -4.52
N ALA A 272 -27.64 -36.92 -3.68
CA ALA A 272 -26.28 -37.09 -3.15
C ALA A 272 -25.17 -37.35 -4.21
N ALA A 273 -25.50 -37.90 -5.38
CA ALA A 273 -24.51 -38.12 -6.46
C ALA A 273 -23.98 -36.78 -7.02
N ASP A 274 -24.80 -35.73 -6.98
CA ASP A 274 -24.44 -34.40 -7.47
C ASP A 274 -23.32 -33.77 -6.62
N VAL A 275 -23.25 -34.11 -5.32
CA VAL A 275 -22.26 -33.57 -4.34
C VAL A 275 -20.84 -33.91 -4.78
N GLN A 276 -20.59 -35.18 -5.15
CA GLN A 276 -19.26 -35.65 -5.52
C GLN A 276 -18.81 -35.07 -6.87
N ALA A 277 -19.72 -34.91 -7.82
CA ALA A 277 -19.44 -34.23 -9.09
C ALA A 277 -19.13 -32.74 -8.89
N ALA A 278 -19.81 -32.07 -7.95
CA ALA A 278 -19.55 -30.65 -7.65
C ALA A 278 -18.20 -30.42 -6.96
N GLN A 279 -17.76 -31.35 -6.08
CA GLN A 279 -16.42 -31.29 -5.48
C GLN A 279 -15.34 -31.39 -6.56
N SER A 280 -15.41 -32.39 -7.45
CA SER A 280 -14.44 -32.54 -8.55
C SER A 280 -14.39 -31.31 -9.48
N ALA A 281 -15.55 -30.71 -9.78
CA ALA A 281 -15.61 -29.49 -10.60
C ALA A 281 -15.02 -28.25 -9.90
N TYR A 282 -15.07 -28.18 -8.56
CA TYR A 282 -14.39 -27.11 -7.81
C TYR A 282 -12.87 -27.25 -7.88
N ASP A 283 -12.36 -28.47 -7.67
CA ASP A 283 -10.93 -28.76 -7.69
C ASP A 283 -10.32 -28.54 -9.08
N GLU A 284 -11.06 -28.88 -10.15
CA GLU A 284 -10.67 -28.62 -11.54
C GLU A 284 -10.65 -27.11 -11.88
N ALA A 285 -11.70 -26.37 -11.50
CA ALA A 285 -11.76 -24.92 -11.71
C ALA A 285 -10.64 -24.18 -10.96
N TYR A 286 -10.27 -24.64 -9.76
CA TYR A 286 -9.16 -24.10 -8.98
C TYR A 286 -7.81 -24.24 -9.71
N SER A 287 -7.57 -25.39 -10.35
CA SER A 287 -6.38 -25.62 -11.19
C SER A 287 -6.33 -24.68 -12.42
N GLN A 288 -7.49 -24.42 -13.04
CA GLN A 288 -7.58 -23.51 -14.18
C GLN A 288 -7.28 -22.05 -13.78
N LEU A 289 -7.74 -21.58 -12.61
CA LEU A 289 -7.37 -20.24 -12.11
C LEU A 289 -5.88 -20.11 -11.85
N GLN A 290 -5.24 -21.09 -11.20
CA GLN A 290 -3.79 -21.02 -10.97
C GLN A 290 -3.01 -20.95 -12.29
N THR A 291 -3.46 -21.67 -13.31
CA THR A 291 -2.88 -21.62 -14.66
C THR A 291 -3.05 -20.24 -15.32
N ALA A 292 -4.25 -19.64 -15.25
CA ALA A 292 -4.52 -18.30 -15.78
C ALA A 292 -3.72 -17.21 -15.03
N GLN A 293 -3.63 -17.28 -13.70
CA GLN A 293 -2.83 -16.37 -12.87
C GLN A 293 -1.32 -16.51 -13.14
N ALA A 294 -0.83 -17.72 -13.43
CA ALA A 294 0.56 -17.92 -13.84
C ALA A 294 0.84 -17.26 -15.21
N ALA A 295 -0.06 -17.40 -16.18
CA ALA A 295 0.05 -16.74 -17.48
C ALA A 295 0.02 -15.20 -17.37
N LEU A 296 -0.86 -14.64 -16.53
CA LEU A 296 -0.88 -13.20 -16.23
C LEU A 296 0.44 -12.73 -15.61
N LYS A 297 0.99 -13.46 -14.63
CA LYS A 297 2.28 -13.13 -13.98
C LYS A 297 3.46 -13.17 -14.95
N GLN A 298 3.46 -14.08 -15.93
CA GLN A 298 4.47 -14.10 -17.00
C GLN A 298 4.31 -12.94 -17.99
N ASN A 299 3.07 -12.57 -18.33
CA ASN A 299 2.79 -11.51 -19.29
C ASN A 299 3.07 -10.09 -18.74
N TYR A 300 2.87 -9.87 -17.43
CA TYR A 300 3.18 -8.59 -16.76
C TYR A 300 4.66 -8.42 -16.38
N ASN A 301 5.48 -9.48 -16.48
CA ASN A 301 6.92 -9.42 -16.22
C ASN A 301 7.71 -9.94 -17.44
N PRO A 302 7.68 -9.20 -18.58
CA PRO A 302 8.43 -9.59 -19.77
C PRO A 302 9.92 -9.70 -19.45
N PRO A 303 10.63 -10.74 -19.95
CA PRO A 303 12.03 -10.92 -19.64
C PRO A 303 12.84 -9.71 -20.13
N GLN A 304 13.73 -9.19 -19.29
CA GLN A 304 14.52 -7.98 -19.59
C GLN A 304 15.28 -8.06 -20.92
N ALA A 305 15.69 -9.27 -21.33
CA ALA A 305 16.28 -9.54 -22.63
C ALA A 305 15.38 -9.16 -23.83
N ALA A 306 14.05 -9.32 -23.73
CA ALA A 306 13.11 -8.95 -24.79
C ALA A 306 12.92 -7.43 -24.89
N ILE A 307 12.94 -6.71 -23.76
CA ILE A 307 12.96 -5.24 -23.75
C ILE A 307 14.27 -4.74 -24.37
N ALA A 308 15.42 -5.27 -23.94
CA ALA A 308 16.72 -4.89 -24.48
C ALA A 308 16.85 -5.19 -25.99
N GLN A 309 16.27 -6.28 -26.48
CA GLN A 309 16.20 -6.58 -27.92
C GLN A 309 15.33 -5.59 -28.69
N ALA A 310 14.18 -5.16 -28.14
CA ALA A 310 13.31 -4.17 -28.77
C ALA A 310 13.92 -2.76 -28.74
N GLU A 311 14.66 -2.40 -27.69
CA GLU A 311 15.42 -1.14 -27.61
C GLU A 311 16.57 -1.13 -28.62
N ALA A 312 17.35 -2.21 -28.71
CA ALA A 312 18.39 -2.37 -29.74
C ALA A 312 17.82 -2.33 -31.17
N ALA A 313 16.62 -2.90 -31.41
CA ALA A 313 15.95 -2.82 -32.71
C ALA A 313 15.48 -1.40 -33.05
N LEU A 314 14.98 -0.65 -32.07
CA LEU A 314 14.58 0.75 -32.22
C LEU A 314 15.77 1.66 -32.52
N ASP A 315 16.88 1.50 -31.81
CA ASP A 315 18.08 2.30 -32.05
C ASP A 315 18.78 1.93 -33.37
N ALA A 316 18.70 0.66 -33.80
CA ALA A 316 19.10 0.26 -35.15
C ALA A 316 18.23 0.91 -36.24
N ALA A 317 16.90 0.95 -36.06
CA ALA A 317 15.98 1.64 -36.99
C ALA A 317 16.26 3.16 -37.04
N ARG A 318 16.51 3.80 -35.88
CA ARG A 318 16.89 5.22 -35.81
C ARG A 318 18.21 5.50 -36.50
N GLY A 319 19.21 4.63 -36.37
CA GLY A 319 20.48 4.72 -37.09
C GLY A 319 20.31 4.62 -38.61
N GLN A 320 19.44 3.70 -39.08
CA GLN A 320 19.09 3.60 -40.50
C GLN A 320 18.35 4.86 -41.00
N HIS A 321 17.43 5.41 -40.20
CA HIS A 321 16.72 6.64 -40.54
C HIS A 321 17.67 7.85 -40.63
N GLN A 322 18.56 8.05 -39.66
CA GLN A 322 19.57 9.10 -39.73
C GLN A 322 20.50 8.95 -40.94
N ALA A 323 20.87 7.71 -41.30
CA ALA A 323 21.64 7.44 -42.51
C ALA A 323 20.85 7.85 -43.78
N ALA A 324 19.58 7.46 -43.89
CA ALA A 324 18.71 7.83 -45.01
C ALA A 324 18.50 9.36 -45.12
N GLN A 325 18.24 10.04 -43.99
CA GLN A 325 18.15 11.51 -43.95
C GLN A 325 19.45 12.17 -44.39
N SER A 326 20.61 11.64 -43.99
CA SER A 326 21.91 12.19 -44.42
C SER A 326 22.13 12.07 -45.93
N GLN A 327 21.66 10.97 -46.54
CA GLN A 327 21.72 10.75 -47.99
C GLN A 327 20.75 11.65 -48.75
N GLN A 328 19.50 11.79 -48.27
CA GLN A 328 18.54 12.76 -48.84
C GLN A 328 19.10 14.19 -48.74
N THR A 329 19.58 14.60 -47.56
CA THR A 329 20.18 15.93 -47.33
C THR A 329 21.35 16.17 -48.28
N ALA A 330 22.24 15.20 -48.48
CA ALA A 330 23.37 15.34 -49.41
C ALA A 330 22.94 15.42 -50.89
N LEU A 331 21.85 14.75 -51.29
CA LEU A 331 21.27 14.88 -52.63
C LEU A 331 20.53 16.22 -52.81
N GLU A 332 19.91 16.75 -51.76
CA GLU A 332 19.21 18.04 -51.76
C GLU A 332 20.16 19.23 -51.78
N GLN A 333 21.19 19.22 -50.92
CA GLN A 333 22.27 20.19 -50.87
C GLN A 333 23.25 20.07 -52.07
N LYS A 334 23.03 19.10 -52.97
CA LYS A 334 23.85 18.87 -54.17
C LYS A 334 25.31 18.55 -53.83
N ALA A 335 25.53 17.82 -52.74
CA ALA A 335 26.82 17.29 -52.29
C ALA A 335 27.05 15.83 -52.69
N ALA A 336 25.99 15.05 -52.95
CA ALA A 336 26.07 13.66 -53.39
C ALA A 336 25.72 13.47 -54.87
N ALA A 337 26.46 12.61 -55.57
CA ALA A 337 26.08 12.13 -56.89
C ALA A 337 24.82 11.23 -56.80
N PRO A 338 23.92 11.23 -57.80
CA PRO A 338 23.99 11.94 -59.09
C PRO A 338 23.40 13.36 -59.08
N CYS A 339 23.04 13.92 -57.91
CA CYS A 339 22.45 15.26 -57.82
C CYS A 339 23.46 16.42 -57.70
N ALA A 340 24.72 16.11 -57.40
CA ALA A 340 25.73 17.11 -57.12
C ALA A 340 25.89 18.16 -58.22
N ASP A 341 26.17 19.40 -57.84
CA ASP A 341 26.77 20.38 -58.77
C ASP A 341 28.25 20.05 -58.95
N MET A 342 28.52 18.84 -59.44
CA MET A 342 29.85 18.42 -59.88
C MET A 342 30.24 19.30 -61.06
N PRO A 343 31.27 20.13 -60.94
CA PRO A 343 31.63 21.06 -62.01
C PRO A 343 32.15 20.25 -63.22
N GLY A 344 31.34 20.18 -64.29
CA GLY A 344 31.74 19.67 -65.60
C GLY A 344 30.92 18.48 -66.09
N VAL A 345 29.99 17.99 -65.26
CA VAL A 345 29.08 16.90 -65.62
C VAL A 345 27.69 17.50 -65.91
N PRO A 346 27.23 17.53 -67.17
CA PRO A 346 25.84 17.81 -67.51
C PRO A 346 24.89 17.03 -66.60
N ARG A 347 24.08 17.79 -65.85
CA ARG A 347 23.24 17.25 -64.77
C ARG A 347 22.29 16.21 -65.35
N ASN A 348 22.47 14.94 -65.00
CA ASN A 348 21.48 13.92 -65.34
C ASN A 348 20.26 14.11 -64.43
N GLY A 349 19.37 15.02 -64.81
CA GLY A 349 18.18 15.38 -64.05
C GLY A 349 17.30 14.16 -63.79
N THR A 350 17.20 13.23 -64.75
CA THR A 350 16.47 11.97 -64.58
C THR A 350 17.08 11.12 -63.47
N ALA A 351 18.41 10.94 -63.44
CA ALA A 351 19.10 10.18 -62.40
C ALA A 351 19.10 10.90 -61.03
N CYS A 352 19.21 12.23 -61.00
CA CYS A 352 19.06 12.99 -59.75
C CYS A 352 17.65 12.87 -59.18
N ASN A 353 16.62 12.99 -60.03
CA ASN A 353 15.23 12.85 -59.60
C ASN A 353 14.94 11.41 -59.16
N SER A 354 15.46 10.38 -59.82
CA SER A 354 15.32 8.99 -59.36
C SER A 354 16.09 8.72 -58.07
N ALA A 355 17.28 9.29 -57.88
CA ALA A 355 18.04 9.18 -56.63
C ALA A 355 17.36 9.90 -55.47
N LYS A 356 16.77 11.09 -55.68
CA LYS A 356 15.95 11.79 -54.68
C LYS A 356 14.68 11.03 -54.34
N ALA A 357 13.99 10.47 -55.34
CA ALA A 357 12.82 9.63 -55.11
C ALA A 357 13.19 8.35 -54.33
N ALA A 358 14.32 7.72 -54.65
CA ALA A 358 14.83 6.57 -53.91
C ALA A 358 15.24 6.93 -52.46
N ALA A 359 15.90 8.08 -52.25
CA ALA A 359 16.28 8.54 -50.92
C ALA A 359 15.08 8.95 -50.06
N GLY A 360 14.10 9.66 -50.62
CA GLY A 360 12.84 9.96 -49.93
C GLY A 360 12.00 8.71 -49.64
N GLY A 361 12.01 7.73 -50.56
CA GLY A 361 11.43 6.41 -50.32
C GLY A 361 12.15 5.62 -49.22
N ALA A 362 13.49 5.72 -49.15
CA ALA A 362 14.28 5.13 -48.08
C ALA A 362 14.00 5.80 -46.72
N VAL A 363 13.95 7.13 -46.66
CA VAL A 363 13.55 7.88 -45.45
C VAL A 363 12.16 7.45 -44.99
N SER A 364 11.15 7.48 -45.86
CA SER A 364 9.78 7.03 -45.55
C SER A 364 9.70 5.57 -45.07
N ALA A 365 10.49 4.66 -45.68
CA ALA A 365 10.58 3.28 -45.22
C ALA A 365 11.24 3.16 -43.84
N THR A 366 12.27 3.97 -43.56
CA THR A 366 12.94 3.98 -42.24
C THR A 366 12.14 4.68 -41.15
N ASP A 367 11.36 5.72 -41.46
CA ASP A 367 10.36 6.30 -40.54
C ASP A 367 9.34 5.23 -40.15
N THR A 368 8.79 4.51 -41.14
CA THR A 368 7.84 3.41 -40.90
C THR A 368 8.47 2.30 -40.04
N ALA A 369 9.77 2.02 -40.22
CA ALA A 369 10.51 1.06 -39.40
C ALA A 369 10.76 1.56 -37.96
N VAL A 370 11.01 2.86 -37.77
CA VAL A 370 11.14 3.48 -36.44
C VAL A 370 9.79 3.47 -35.73
N GLU A 371 8.69 3.84 -36.39
CA GLU A 371 7.34 3.76 -35.82
C GLU A 371 6.97 2.31 -35.43
N ALA A 372 7.27 1.34 -36.30
CA ALA A 372 7.02 -0.07 -36.01
C ALA A 372 7.85 -0.58 -34.82
N ALA A 373 9.16 -0.26 -34.77
CA ALA A 373 10.03 -0.68 -33.66
C ALA A 373 9.65 0.01 -32.34
N GLN A 374 9.25 1.28 -32.37
CA GLN A 374 8.83 2.01 -31.18
C GLN A 374 7.45 1.53 -30.69
N GLY A 375 6.52 1.22 -31.60
CA GLY A 375 5.27 0.55 -31.27
C GLY A 375 5.47 -0.84 -30.65
N GLN A 376 6.39 -1.64 -31.17
CA GLN A 376 6.76 -2.94 -30.60
C GLN A 376 7.33 -2.80 -29.18
N LEU A 377 8.19 -1.81 -28.95
CA LEU A 377 8.74 -1.50 -27.63
C LEU A 377 7.66 -1.03 -26.64
N ASP A 378 6.75 -0.15 -27.06
CA ASP A 378 5.65 0.33 -26.23
C ASP A 378 4.62 -0.76 -25.92
N LEU A 379 4.44 -1.76 -26.80
CA LEU A 379 3.63 -2.95 -26.51
C LEU A 379 4.30 -3.82 -25.44
N LEU A 380 5.61 -4.05 -25.53
CA LEU A 380 6.36 -4.80 -24.51
C LEU A 380 6.37 -4.07 -23.16
N LYS A 381 6.63 -2.76 -23.14
CA LYS A 381 6.64 -1.94 -21.91
C LYS A 381 5.27 -1.79 -21.24
N ARG A 382 4.17 -2.03 -21.96
CA ARG A 382 2.80 -2.08 -21.40
C ARG A 382 2.36 -3.48 -20.97
N GLY A 383 3.19 -4.51 -21.13
CA GLY A 383 2.87 -5.90 -20.76
C GLY A 383 2.09 -6.66 -21.84
N GLY A 384 2.45 -6.50 -23.10
CA GLY A 384 1.85 -7.22 -24.23
C GLY A 384 0.73 -6.47 -24.95
N ALA A 385 0.16 -7.10 -25.99
CA ALA A 385 -0.88 -6.50 -26.80
C ALA A 385 -2.22 -6.38 -26.03
N PRO A 386 -2.99 -5.27 -26.16
CA PRO A 386 -4.24 -5.10 -25.43
C PRO A 386 -5.24 -6.25 -25.61
N ALA A 387 -5.37 -6.79 -26.82
CA ALA A 387 -6.23 -7.95 -27.08
C ALA A 387 -5.80 -9.21 -26.30
N GLN A 388 -4.49 -9.42 -26.13
CA GLN A 388 -3.93 -10.55 -25.38
C GLN A 388 -4.04 -10.33 -23.87
N GLN A 389 -3.92 -9.08 -23.40
CA GLN A 389 -4.23 -8.71 -22.00
C GLN A 389 -5.70 -8.93 -21.68
N THR A 390 -6.62 -8.44 -22.51
CA THR A 390 -8.07 -8.67 -22.36
C THR A 390 -8.39 -10.17 -22.40
N GLN A 391 -7.74 -10.96 -23.26
CA GLN A 391 -7.92 -12.42 -23.31
C GLN A 391 -7.43 -13.12 -22.04
N LEU A 392 -6.27 -12.72 -21.47
CA LEU A 392 -5.74 -13.31 -20.24
C LEU A 392 -6.54 -12.90 -18.99
N HIS A 393 -7.00 -11.65 -18.92
CA HIS A 393 -7.91 -11.21 -17.86
C HIS A 393 -9.27 -11.91 -17.96
N ALA A 394 -9.89 -11.95 -19.14
CA ALA A 394 -11.15 -12.67 -19.35
C ALA A 394 -11.03 -14.17 -19.01
N ALA A 395 -9.88 -14.81 -19.26
CA ALA A 395 -9.63 -16.19 -18.85
C ALA A 395 -9.52 -16.34 -17.32
N ALA A 396 -8.89 -15.38 -16.63
CA ALA A 396 -8.82 -15.37 -15.16
C ALA A 396 -10.18 -15.07 -14.51
N ASP A 397 -10.95 -14.11 -15.05
CA ASP A 397 -12.31 -13.80 -14.63
C ASP A 397 -13.25 -14.99 -14.85
N GLN A 398 -13.13 -15.67 -15.99
CA GLN A 398 -13.88 -16.89 -16.29
C GLN A 398 -13.54 -18.03 -15.31
N ALA A 399 -12.26 -18.25 -15.00
CA ALA A 399 -11.85 -19.25 -14.02
C ALA A 399 -12.30 -18.89 -12.59
N GLN A 400 -12.24 -17.62 -12.21
CA GLN A 400 -12.75 -17.15 -10.92
C GLN A 400 -14.28 -17.29 -10.81
N ALA A 401 -15.02 -17.01 -11.89
CA ALA A 401 -16.46 -17.25 -11.97
C ALA A 401 -16.79 -18.76 -11.85
N GLN A 402 -16.03 -19.62 -12.52
CA GLN A 402 -16.16 -21.09 -12.40
C GLN A 402 -15.92 -21.56 -10.96
N ILE A 403 -14.89 -21.05 -10.26
CA ILE A 403 -14.64 -21.35 -8.83
C ILE A 403 -15.79 -20.87 -7.96
N ASN A 404 -16.26 -19.63 -8.14
CA ASN A 404 -17.37 -19.08 -7.37
C ASN A 404 -18.64 -19.92 -7.55
N THR A 405 -18.92 -20.35 -8.78
CA THR A 405 -20.08 -21.18 -9.13
C THR A 405 -19.94 -22.63 -8.69
N ALA A 406 -18.75 -23.24 -8.77
CA ALA A 406 -18.51 -24.58 -8.26
C ALA A 406 -18.55 -24.61 -6.73
N LYS A 407 -18.04 -23.58 -6.05
CA LYS A 407 -18.18 -23.39 -4.60
C LYS A 407 -19.64 -23.21 -4.20
N ALA A 408 -20.36 -22.29 -4.87
CA ALA A 408 -21.78 -22.08 -4.63
C ALA A 408 -22.58 -23.37 -4.86
N ARG A 409 -22.23 -24.18 -5.88
CA ARG A 409 -22.83 -25.50 -6.14
C ARG A 409 -22.52 -26.52 -5.04
N LEU A 410 -21.28 -26.57 -4.56
CA LEU A 410 -20.85 -27.47 -3.47
C LEU A 410 -21.55 -27.15 -2.14
N ASP A 411 -21.66 -25.86 -1.81
CA ASP A 411 -22.33 -25.41 -0.59
C ASP A 411 -23.86 -25.58 -0.73
N ALA A 412 -24.45 -25.22 -1.88
CA ALA A 412 -25.85 -25.52 -2.26
C ALA A 412 -26.25 -27.01 -2.20
N LEU A 413 -25.29 -27.92 -2.42
CA LEU A 413 -25.53 -29.36 -2.41
C LEU A 413 -25.52 -29.98 -1.03
N LYS A 414 -24.91 -29.31 -0.05
CA LYS A 414 -25.05 -29.65 1.38
C LYS A 414 -26.45 -29.26 1.89
N ASP A 415 -27.00 -28.17 1.37
CA ASP A 415 -28.32 -27.62 1.76
C ASP A 415 -29.51 -28.16 0.91
N GLY A 416 -29.25 -29.08 -0.03
CA GLY A 416 -30.28 -29.93 -0.63
C GLY A 416 -30.82 -29.52 -2.01
N GLY A 417 -30.14 -29.94 -3.07
CA GLY A 417 -30.71 -30.27 -4.39
C GLY A 417 -31.24 -29.11 -5.26
N ILE A 418 -32.23 -28.34 -4.79
CA ILE A 418 -32.84 -27.20 -5.52
C ILE A 418 -31.75 -26.24 -6.01
N ALA A 419 -30.81 -25.90 -5.12
CA ALA A 419 -29.75 -24.97 -5.41
C ALA A 419 -28.63 -25.57 -6.31
N ALA A 420 -28.61 -26.89 -6.54
CA ALA A 420 -27.71 -27.53 -7.50
C ALA A 420 -28.18 -27.36 -8.94
N ALA A 421 -29.49 -27.57 -9.18
CA ALA A 421 -30.13 -27.28 -10.47
C ALA A 421 -30.10 -25.77 -10.75
N ARG A 422 -30.30 -24.93 -9.71
CA ARG A 422 -30.07 -23.49 -9.79
C ARG A 422 -28.63 -23.17 -10.23
N ALA A 423 -27.61 -23.75 -9.58
CA ALA A 423 -26.21 -23.52 -9.93
C ALA A 423 -25.86 -23.99 -11.36
N GLN A 424 -26.52 -25.01 -11.91
CA GLN A 424 -26.35 -25.37 -13.33
C GLN A 424 -26.95 -24.33 -14.28
N ALA A 425 -28.14 -23.81 -14.00
CA ALA A 425 -28.75 -22.76 -14.82
C ALA A 425 -28.00 -21.41 -14.67
N GLU A 426 -27.52 -21.09 -13.47
CA GLU A 426 -26.66 -19.92 -13.21
C GLU A 426 -25.30 -20.07 -13.92
N ALA A 427 -24.74 -21.29 -14.00
CA ALA A 427 -23.53 -21.57 -14.78
C ALA A 427 -23.75 -21.40 -16.29
N GLN A 428 -24.87 -21.89 -16.83
CA GLN A 428 -25.24 -21.70 -18.24
C GLN A 428 -25.44 -20.21 -18.57
N LYS A 429 -26.07 -19.46 -17.65
CA LYS A 429 -26.22 -18.00 -17.74
C LYS A 429 -24.86 -17.31 -17.75
N GLN A 430 -23.95 -17.64 -16.82
CA GLN A 430 -22.60 -17.07 -16.77
C GLN A 430 -21.79 -17.40 -18.04
N GLN A 431 -21.91 -18.63 -18.57
CA GLN A 431 -21.26 -19.03 -19.82
C GLN A 431 -21.78 -18.21 -21.01
N ALA A 432 -23.10 -17.98 -21.09
CA ALA A 432 -23.71 -17.15 -22.14
C ALA A 432 -23.35 -15.65 -21.98
N VAL A 433 -23.25 -15.14 -20.75
CA VAL A 433 -22.72 -13.78 -20.46
C VAL A 433 -21.26 -13.67 -20.90
N GLY A 434 -20.42 -14.66 -20.61
CA GLY A 434 -19.02 -14.68 -21.08
C GLY A 434 -18.90 -14.64 -22.61
N GLN A 435 -19.72 -15.45 -23.30
CA GLN A 435 -19.80 -15.41 -24.77
C GLN A 435 -20.33 -14.06 -25.30
N GLN A 436 -21.30 -13.45 -24.62
CA GLN A 436 -21.80 -12.12 -24.98
C GLN A 436 -20.71 -11.04 -24.86
N VAL A 437 -19.97 -11.01 -23.76
CA VAL A 437 -18.87 -10.06 -23.52
C VAL A 437 -17.74 -10.27 -24.54
N GLN A 438 -17.35 -11.53 -24.78
CA GLN A 438 -16.34 -11.87 -25.79
C GLN A 438 -16.76 -11.40 -27.19
N ALA A 439 -18.02 -11.61 -27.57
CA ALA A 439 -18.55 -11.18 -28.86
C ALA A 439 -18.71 -9.64 -28.94
N GLN A 440 -19.01 -8.95 -27.84
CA GLN A 440 -19.09 -7.48 -27.77
C GLN A 440 -17.72 -6.80 -27.95
N GLU A 441 -16.68 -7.27 -27.26
CA GLU A 441 -15.32 -6.73 -27.46
C GLU A 441 -14.77 -7.11 -28.85
N SER A 442 -15.09 -8.31 -29.36
CA SER A 442 -14.77 -8.69 -30.74
C SER A 442 -15.48 -7.79 -31.77
N LEU A 443 -16.75 -7.46 -31.55
CA LEU A 443 -17.52 -6.54 -32.39
C LEU A 443 -16.91 -5.12 -32.39
N LYS A 444 -16.48 -4.63 -31.22
CA LYS A 444 -15.82 -3.34 -31.04
C LYS A 444 -14.49 -3.26 -31.81
N VAL A 445 -13.69 -4.34 -31.81
CA VAL A 445 -12.48 -4.45 -32.64
C VAL A 445 -12.84 -4.52 -34.14
N ALA A 446 -13.83 -5.31 -34.53
CA ALA A 446 -14.28 -5.40 -35.92
C ALA A 446 -14.81 -4.06 -36.46
N GLN A 447 -15.55 -3.31 -35.64
CA GLN A 447 -16.01 -1.95 -35.94
C GLN A 447 -14.84 -0.95 -36.03
N ALA A 448 -13.83 -1.06 -35.16
CA ALA A 448 -12.62 -0.25 -35.25
C ALA A 448 -11.87 -0.51 -36.57
N ASN A 449 -11.69 -1.78 -36.95
CA ASN A 449 -11.06 -2.18 -38.22
C ASN A 449 -11.87 -1.70 -39.43
N LEU A 450 -13.20 -1.86 -39.42
CA LEU A 450 -14.10 -1.37 -40.46
C LEU A 450 -14.01 0.16 -40.61
N ASN A 451 -13.89 0.90 -39.49
CA ASN A 451 -13.73 2.36 -39.51
C ASN A 451 -12.33 2.80 -39.94
N ALA A 452 -11.27 2.05 -39.60
CA ALA A 452 -9.90 2.30 -40.05
C ALA A 452 -9.76 2.07 -41.57
N LEU A 453 -10.38 1.01 -42.10
CA LEU A 453 -10.50 0.78 -43.54
C LEU A 453 -11.26 1.94 -44.23
N LYS A 454 -12.39 2.38 -43.67
CA LYS A 454 -13.20 3.49 -44.21
C LYS A 454 -12.52 4.87 -44.14
N LYS A 455 -11.46 5.07 -43.34
CA LYS A 455 -10.86 6.41 -43.11
C LYS A 455 -9.37 6.55 -43.42
N GLY A 456 -8.57 5.48 -43.35
CA GLY A 456 -7.11 5.54 -43.44
C GLY A 456 -6.55 4.86 -44.68
N ASN A 457 -6.41 3.54 -44.61
CA ASN A 457 -5.59 2.79 -45.57
C ASN A 457 -6.12 2.83 -47.01
N LEU A 458 -7.45 2.83 -47.22
CA LEU A 458 -8.02 2.89 -48.57
C LEU A 458 -7.72 4.23 -49.26
N ASP A 459 -7.86 5.35 -48.55
CA ASP A 459 -7.59 6.69 -49.10
C ASP A 459 -6.10 6.87 -49.43
N ALA A 460 -5.20 6.40 -48.56
CA ALA A 460 -3.76 6.40 -48.81
C ALA A 460 -3.37 5.53 -50.01
N GLN A 461 -3.92 4.31 -50.11
CA GLN A 461 -3.64 3.40 -51.24
C GLN A 461 -4.18 3.94 -52.56
N VAL A 462 -5.43 4.44 -52.58
CA VAL A 462 -6.02 5.07 -53.78
C VAL A 462 -5.19 6.30 -54.21
N LYS A 463 -4.76 7.16 -53.28
CA LYS A 463 -3.87 8.29 -53.59
C LYS A 463 -2.51 7.85 -54.13
N SER A 464 -1.89 6.80 -53.59
CA SER A 464 -0.63 6.28 -54.10
C SER A 464 -0.75 5.69 -55.52
N ALA A 465 -1.82 4.96 -55.81
CA ALA A 465 -2.08 4.40 -57.13
C ALA A 465 -2.48 5.50 -58.15
N GLN A 466 -3.26 6.49 -57.72
CA GLN A 466 -3.56 7.67 -58.54
C GLN A 466 -2.27 8.45 -58.87
N ALA A 467 -1.37 8.64 -57.90
CA ALA A 467 -0.07 9.25 -58.13
C ALA A 467 0.83 8.42 -59.07
N GLN A 468 0.73 7.09 -59.05
CA GLN A 468 1.41 6.22 -60.03
C GLN A 468 0.86 6.41 -61.45
N VAL A 469 -0.47 6.49 -61.62
CA VAL A 469 -1.10 6.79 -62.92
C VAL A 469 -0.69 8.19 -63.40
N THR A 470 -0.71 9.21 -62.55
CA THR A 470 -0.22 10.56 -62.88
C THR A 470 1.27 10.55 -63.26
N ALA A 471 2.11 9.81 -62.54
CA ALA A 471 3.54 9.71 -62.84
C ALA A 471 3.80 8.97 -64.16
N ALA A 472 3.05 7.92 -64.49
CA ALA A 472 3.14 7.24 -65.78
C ALA A 472 2.68 8.13 -66.94
N SER A 473 1.58 8.87 -66.74
CA SER A 473 1.03 9.82 -67.73
C SER A 473 2.01 10.96 -68.05
N GLU A 474 2.62 11.58 -67.02
CA GLU A 474 3.61 12.65 -67.23
C GLU A 474 4.95 12.13 -67.78
N ARG A 475 5.34 10.87 -67.53
CA ARG A 475 6.48 10.23 -68.21
C ARG A 475 6.20 10.03 -69.69
N LEU A 476 5.08 9.38 -70.03
CA LEU A 476 4.65 9.16 -71.42
C LEU A 476 4.61 10.47 -72.21
N LYS A 477 4.07 11.54 -71.61
CA LYS A 477 4.03 12.89 -72.16
C LYS A 477 5.42 13.53 -72.33
N SER A 478 6.33 13.32 -71.36
CA SER A 478 7.73 13.76 -71.46
C SER A 478 8.49 13.03 -72.57
N ASP A 479 8.29 11.71 -72.71
CA ASP A 479 9.02 10.90 -73.68
C ASP A 479 8.42 11.00 -75.09
N GLN A 480 7.12 11.32 -75.22
CA GLN A 480 6.53 11.82 -76.46
C GLN A 480 7.16 13.16 -76.89
N ALA A 481 7.33 14.11 -75.97
CA ALA A 481 7.98 15.38 -76.27
C ALA A 481 9.48 15.21 -76.63
N ARG A 482 10.17 14.27 -75.98
CA ARG A 482 11.54 13.88 -76.35
C ARG A 482 11.59 13.19 -77.70
N LEU A 483 10.62 12.34 -78.04
CA LEU A 483 10.53 11.70 -79.36
C LEU A 483 10.35 12.75 -80.46
N ASP A 484 9.48 13.74 -80.26
CA ASP A 484 9.31 14.86 -81.20
C ASP A 484 10.64 15.63 -81.40
N VAL A 485 11.33 16.03 -80.32
CA VAL A 485 12.67 16.65 -80.41
C VAL A 485 13.68 15.74 -81.11
N THR A 486 13.69 14.44 -80.80
CA THR A 486 14.61 13.44 -81.38
C THR A 486 14.40 13.26 -82.88
N VAL A 487 13.15 13.35 -83.36
CA VAL A 487 12.78 13.29 -84.77
C VAL A 487 13.05 14.62 -85.49
N ARG A 488 12.93 15.75 -84.79
CA ARG A 488 13.17 17.11 -85.34
C ARG A 488 14.66 17.38 -85.62
N GLY A 489 15.55 16.71 -84.90
CA GLY A 489 17.00 16.94 -84.96
C GLY A 489 17.47 18.02 -83.99
N ALA A 490 18.78 18.06 -83.73
CA ALA A 490 19.41 19.04 -82.84
C ALA A 490 19.30 20.46 -83.42
N THR A 491 18.98 21.43 -82.57
CA THR A 491 18.91 22.85 -82.93
C THR A 491 20.25 23.55 -82.69
N ASP A 492 20.44 24.74 -83.29
CA ASP A 492 21.62 25.57 -83.04
C ASP A 492 21.78 25.94 -81.55
N GLU A 493 20.66 26.00 -80.80
CA GLU A 493 20.65 26.26 -79.35
C GLU A 493 21.17 25.05 -78.55
N ASP A 494 20.84 23.82 -78.97
CA ASP A 494 21.36 22.59 -78.34
C ASP A 494 22.88 22.48 -78.53
N VAL A 495 23.38 22.82 -79.73
CA VAL A 495 24.81 22.81 -80.05
C VAL A 495 25.56 23.84 -79.20
N GLN A 496 25.03 25.05 -79.04
CA GLN A 496 25.60 26.08 -78.17
C GLN A 496 25.60 25.67 -76.69
N GLN A 497 24.54 25.02 -76.19
CA GLN A 497 24.50 24.50 -74.82
C GLN A 497 25.53 23.38 -74.59
N ALA A 498 25.70 22.47 -75.56
CA ALA A 498 26.70 21.42 -75.48
C ALA A 498 28.15 21.96 -75.53
N GLN A 499 28.40 23.01 -76.31
CA GLN A 499 29.68 23.73 -76.33
C GLN A 499 29.96 24.42 -75.00
N ALA A 500 29.00 25.17 -74.45
CA ALA A 500 29.13 25.82 -73.14
C ALA A 500 29.34 24.82 -71.98
N ALA A 501 28.86 23.59 -72.10
CA ALA A 501 29.13 22.52 -71.15
C ALA A 501 30.58 22.00 -71.21
N ILE A 502 31.21 22.01 -72.40
CA ILE A 502 32.65 21.73 -72.55
C ILE A 502 33.47 22.86 -71.92
N ASP A 503 33.15 24.12 -72.24
CA ASP A 503 33.84 25.30 -71.66
C ASP A 503 33.83 25.28 -70.13
N GLN A 504 32.71 24.87 -69.53
CA GLN A 504 32.62 24.64 -68.10
C GLN A 504 33.58 23.52 -67.66
N ALA A 505 33.45 22.32 -68.22
CA ALA A 505 34.28 21.18 -67.85
C ALA A 505 35.80 21.46 -67.96
N GLU A 506 36.22 22.23 -68.97
CA GLU A 506 37.62 22.69 -69.12
C GLU A 506 38.04 23.68 -68.02
N GLN A 507 37.22 24.68 -67.69
CA GLN A 507 37.48 25.59 -66.56
C GLN A 507 37.55 24.86 -65.21
N GLN A 508 36.95 23.68 -65.12
CA GLN A 508 36.75 22.93 -63.88
C GLN A 508 37.86 21.88 -63.70
N LEU A 509 38.30 21.24 -64.79
CA LEU A 509 39.59 20.57 -64.88
C LEU A 509 40.76 21.53 -64.59
N LEU A 510 40.70 22.77 -65.10
CA LEU A 510 41.70 23.79 -64.81
C LEU A 510 41.78 24.12 -63.30
N LYS A 511 40.63 24.24 -62.62
CA LYS A 511 40.56 24.44 -61.16
C LYS A 511 41.08 23.22 -60.39
N ALA A 512 40.75 22.00 -60.81
CA ALA A 512 41.27 20.77 -60.21
C ALA A 512 42.79 20.64 -60.36
N ARG A 513 43.37 21.12 -61.47
CA ARG A 513 44.82 21.08 -61.74
C ARG A 513 45.65 22.14 -61.00
N GLN A 514 45.02 23.16 -60.40
CA GLN A 514 45.71 24.11 -59.52
C GLN A 514 46.02 23.46 -58.15
N PRO A 515 47.10 23.85 -57.44
CA PRO A 515 47.34 23.40 -56.08
C PRO A 515 46.33 24.00 -55.08
N TYR A 516 46.18 23.40 -53.90
CA TYR A 516 45.39 24.00 -52.81
C TYR A 516 45.99 25.35 -52.39
N THR A 517 45.14 26.33 -52.10
CA THR A 517 45.57 27.63 -51.61
C THR A 517 45.96 27.55 -50.12
N PRO A 518 46.78 28.49 -49.61
CA PRO A 518 47.02 28.61 -48.17
C PRO A 518 45.73 28.79 -47.36
N SER A 519 44.70 29.42 -47.94
CA SER A 519 43.38 29.59 -47.30
C SER A 519 42.63 28.27 -47.15
N ASP A 520 42.68 27.39 -48.17
CA ASP A 520 42.03 26.07 -48.13
C ASP A 520 42.65 25.22 -47.00
N LEU A 521 43.99 25.24 -46.91
CA LEU A 521 44.75 24.53 -45.89
C LEU A 521 44.47 25.09 -44.49
N GLN A 522 44.48 26.42 -44.32
CA GLN A 522 44.15 27.07 -43.06
C GLN A 522 42.72 26.75 -42.57
N GLN A 523 41.74 26.69 -43.49
CA GLN A 523 40.37 26.31 -43.15
C GLN A 523 40.29 24.85 -42.67
N GLN A 524 40.99 23.92 -43.32
CA GLN A 524 41.02 22.52 -42.87
C GLN A 524 41.82 22.34 -41.57
N GLU A 525 42.86 23.15 -41.32
CA GLU A 525 43.58 23.19 -40.05
C GLU A 525 42.69 23.68 -38.88
N GLN A 526 41.82 24.66 -39.12
CA GLN A 526 40.80 25.07 -38.15
C GLN A 526 39.78 23.95 -37.87
N ALA A 527 39.40 23.16 -38.88
CA ALA A 527 38.53 21.99 -38.68
C ALA A 527 39.20 20.89 -37.84
N VAL A 528 40.50 20.64 -38.04
CA VAL A 528 41.30 19.73 -37.19
C VAL A 528 41.38 20.25 -35.76
N TYR A 529 41.63 21.55 -35.56
CA TYR A 529 41.67 22.16 -34.22
C TYR A 529 40.31 22.05 -33.49
N ALA A 530 39.20 22.32 -34.19
CA ALA A 530 37.86 22.17 -33.62
C ALA A 530 37.55 20.72 -33.20
N ALA A 531 37.92 19.74 -34.04
CA ALA A 531 37.77 18.32 -33.71
C ALA A 531 38.65 17.90 -32.51
N ALA A 532 39.87 18.43 -32.41
CA ALA A 532 40.76 18.18 -31.28
C ALA A 532 40.22 18.77 -29.97
N ALA A 533 39.67 19.99 -30.00
CA ALA A 533 39.01 20.61 -28.86
C ALA A 533 37.75 19.84 -28.43
N GLN A 534 37.00 19.26 -29.37
CA GLN A 534 35.84 18.41 -29.07
C GLN A 534 36.26 17.08 -28.42
N LEU A 535 37.34 16.45 -28.91
CA LEU A 535 37.95 15.28 -28.25
C LEU A 535 38.49 15.60 -26.86
N GLN A 536 39.07 16.79 -26.66
CA GLN A 536 39.52 17.22 -25.33
C GLN A 536 38.33 17.33 -24.37
N LYS A 537 37.23 17.98 -24.76
CA LYS A 537 35.99 18.04 -23.96
C LYS A 537 35.46 16.64 -23.63
N ALA A 538 35.43 15.74 -24.62
CA ALA A 538 35.00 14.35 -24.41
C ALA A 538 35.94 13.54 -23.50
N ARG A 539 37.17 14.00 -23.24
CA ARG A 539 38.14 13.36 -22.32
C ARG A 539 38.24 14.04 -20.96
N THR A 540 37.72 15.26 -20.79
CA THR A 540 37.71 15.95 -19.50
C THR A 540 36.81 15.19 -18.52
N PRO A 541 37.30 14.72 -17.37
CA PRO A 541 36.46 14.11 -16.36
C PRO A 541 35.53 15.16 -15.71
N TYR A 542 34.43 14.69 -15.14
CA TYR A 542 33.55 15.52 -14.31
C TYR A 542 34.31 16.09 -13.11
N THR A 543 33.89 17.25 -12.62
CA THR A 543 34.55 17.94 -11.51
C THR A 543 34.12 17.39 -10.15
N ASP A 544 34.91 17.64 -9.11
CA ASP A 544 34.53 17.33 -7.73
C ASP A 544 33.22 18.03 -7.32
N GLN A 545 32.87 19.16 -7.94
CA GLN A 545 31.61 19.86 -7.70
C GLN A 545 30.42 19.10 -8.30
N ASP A 546 30.57 18.53 -9.50
CA ASP A 546 29.54 17.69 -10.15
C ASP A 546 29.29 16.41 -9.33
N LEU A 547 30.37 15.76 -8.87
CA LEU A 547 30.30 14.57 -8.02
C LEU A 547 29.67 14.87 -6.66
N THR A 548 30.03 15.99 -6.02
CA THR A 548 29.44 16.43 -4.75
C THR A 548 27.95 16.74 -4.90
N ALA A 549 27.55 17.40 -5.98
CA ALA A 549 26.15 17.71 -6.26
C ALA A 549 25.32 16.44 -6.51
N ALA A 550 25.85 15.47 -7.26
CA ALA A 550 25.19 14.19 -7.49
C ALA A 550 25.11 13.32 -6.22
N GLN A 551 26.14 13.35 -5.35
CA GLN A 551 26.07 12.66 -4.06
C GLN A 551 25.02 13.31 -3.14
N ALA A 552 24.97 14.63 -3.06
CA ALA A 552 23.92 15.34 -2.31
C ALA A 552 22.50 15.04 -2.85
N ALA A 553 22.35 14.79 -4.16
CA ALA A 553 21.09 14.34 -4.74
C ALA A 553 20.73 12.90 -4.32
N VAL A 554 21.70 11.99 -4.18
CA VAL A 554 21.49 10.64 -3.63
C VAL A 554 21.08 10.71 -2.16
N GLU A 555 21.76 11.52 -1.35
CA GLU A 555 21.45 11.71 0.07
C GLU A 555 20.05 12.33 0.26
N GLY A 556 19.69 13.32 -0.57
CA GLY A 556 18.34 13.91 -0.59
C GLY A 556 17.24 12.93 -1.02
N ALA A 557 17.51 12.06 -2.00
CA ALA A 557 16.57 11.02 -2.42
C ALA A 557 16.43 9.89 -1.39
N GLN A 558 17.50 9.56 -0.66
CA GLN A 558 17.45 8.61 0.45
C GLN A 558 16.57 9.16 1.59
N ALA A 559 16.75 10.43 1.97
CA ALA A 559 15.91 11.06 3.00
C ALA A 559 14.42 11.11 2.61
N GLN A 560 14.10 11.28 1.32
CA GLN A 560 12.72 11.17 0.81
C GLN A 560 12.17 9.74 0.94
N LEU A 561 12.99 8.72 0.67
CA LEU A 561 12.61 7.32 0.85
C LEU A 561 12.39 6.97 2.32
N ASP A 562 13.26 7.44 3.22
CA ASP A 562 13.13 7.20 4.65
C ASP A 562 11.86 7.85 5.22
N MET A 563 11.53 9.07 4.78
CA MET A 563 10.27 9.74 5.12
C MET A 563 9.03 8.99 4.58
N ALA A 564 9.08 8.47 3.35
CA ALA A 564 7.99 7.68 2.78
C ALA A 564 7.80 6.33 3.49
N LEU A 565 8.91 5.67 3.87
CA LEU A 565 8.88 4.43 4.66
C LEU A 565 8.36 4.66 6.08
N LEU A 566 8.71 5.78 6.71
CA LEU A 566 8.15 6.19 7.98
C LEU A 566 6.63 6.39 7.87
N GLY A 567 6.17 7.18 6.88
CA GLY A 567 4.74 7.39 6.63
C GLY A 567 3.96 6.10 6.35
N LEU A 568 4.56 5.14 5.64
CA LEU A 568 4.00 3.80 5.47
C LEU A 568 3.94 3.02 6.78
N SER A 569 4.99 3.07 7.62
CA SER A 569 4.98 2.39 8.92
C SER A 569 3.92 2.94 9.88
N GLU A 570 3.62 4.24 9.79
CA GLU A 570 2.59 4.91 10.62
C GLU A 570 1.14 4.61 10.19
N THR A 571 0.94 3.87 9.09
CA THR A 571 -0.36 3.25 8.77
C THR A 571 -0.70 2.07 9.67
N SER A 572 0.32 1.43 10.27
CA SER A 572 0.14 0.30 11.19
C SER A 572 0.07 0.81 12.62
N VAL A 573 -1.11 0.72 13.24
CA VAL A 573 -1.35 1.17 14.61
C VAL A 573 -1.10 -0.01 15.55
N VAL A 574 0.00 0.04 16.29
CA VAL A 574 0.44 -1.01 17.21
C VAL A 574 0.15 -0.69 18.69
N ALA A 575 0.02 -1.72 19.52
CA ALA A 575 -0.07 -1.58 20.97
C ALA A 575 1.26 -1.08 21.59
N PRO A 576 1.25 -0.05 22.45
CA PRO A 576 2.47 0.44 23.10
C PRO A 576 2.85 -0.34 24.36
N VAL A 577 1.90 -1.09 24.94
CA VAL A 577 2.06 -1.91 26.16
C VAL A 577 1.14 -3.13 26.08
N ASP A 578 1.42 -4.16 26.88
CA ASP A 578 0.53 -5.32 27.06
C ASP A 578 -0.80 -4.90 27.72
N GLY A 579 -1.91 -5.48 27.30
CA GLY A 579 -3.23 -5.19 27.87
C GLY A 579 -4.40 -5.91 27.20
N VAL A 580 -5.61 -5.57 27.65
CA VAL A 580 -6.88 -6.04 27.08
C VAL A 580 -7.60 -4.87 26.40
N VAL A 581 -8.17 -5.09 25.23
CA VAL A 581 -9.02 -4.09 24.54
C VAL A 581 -10.34 -3.94 25.32
N SER A 582 -10.47 -2.85 26.08
CA SER A 582 -11.66 -2.55 26.90
C SER A 582 -12.79 -1.93 26.07
N GLU A 583 -12.44 -1.11 25.08
CA GLU A 583 -13.40 -0.41 24.23
C GLU A 583 -12.89 -0.32 22.79
N ARG A 584 -13.81 -0.41 21.83
CA ARG A 584 -13.58 -0.17 20.41
C ARG A 584 -14.43 1.02 19.97
N LEU A 585 -13.77 2.11 19.61
CA LEU A 585 -14.40 3.42 19.36
C LEU A 585 -14.62 3.68 17.87
N VAL A 586 -14.04 2.84 16.99
CA VAL A 586 -14.06 2.96 15.53
C VAL A 586 -14.43 1.62 14.88
N ALA A 587 -14.92 1.68 13.64
CA ALA A 587 -15.22 0.53 12.79
C ALA A 587 -14.44 0.59 11.45
N PRO A 588 -14.18 -0.54 10.78
CA PRO A 588 -13.60 -0.56 9.44
C PRO A 588 -14.38 0.33 8.46
N GLY A 589 -13.67 0.96 7.53
CA GLY A 589 -14.21 1.94 6.57
C GLY A 589 -14.31 3.38 7.10
N ALA A 590 -14.19 3.61 8.41
CA ALA A 590 -14.21 4.95 8.99
C ALA A 590 -12.92 5.73 8.70
N LEU A 591 -13.02 7.06 8.57
CA LEU A 591 -11.87 7.97 8.48
C LEU A 591 -11.42 8.38 9.88
N VAL A 592 -10.12 8.27 10.17
CA VAL A 592 -9.52 8.66 11.46
C VAL A 592 -8.36 9.61 11.30
N SER A 593 -8.01 10.28 12.39
CA SER A 593 -6.91 11.25 12.50
C SER A 593 -6.17 11.07 13.83
N PRO A 594 -5.00 11.70 14.04
CA PRO A 594 -4.27 11.66 15.32
C PRO A 594 -4.98 12.32 16.52
N GLN A 595 -6.22 12.76 16.36
CA GLN A 595 -7.11 13.20 17.44
C GLN A 595 -8.25 12.22 17.72
N THR A 596 -8.36 11.13 16.93
CA THR A 596 -9.45 10.16 16.96
C THR A 596 -8.97 8.85 17.61
N PRO A 597 -9.34 8.54 18.86
CA PRO A 597 -8.97 7.27 19.47
C PRO A 597 -9.68 6.10 18.79
N LEU A 598 -8.92 5.03 18.50
CA LEU A 598 -9.39 3.81 17.83
C LEU A 598 -9.92 2.77 18.82
N VAL A 599 -9.13 2.50 19.86
CA VAL A 599 -9.39 1.51 20.91
C VAL A 599 -8.82 2.00 22.24
N THR A 600 -9.39 1.54 23.36
CA THR A 600 -8.85 1.79 24.70
C THR A 600 -8.29 0.49 25.28
N LEU A 601 -6.98 0.44 25.52
CA LEU A 601 -6.32 -0.66 26.23
C LEU A 601 -6.41 -0.45 27.74
N VAL A 602 -6.62 -1.57 28.45
CA VAL A 602 -6.46 -1.70 29.90
C VAL A 602 -5.24 -2.60 30.15
N PRO A 603 -4.12 -2.07 30.66
CA PRO A 603 -2.99 -2.90 31.10
C PRO A 603 -3.39 -3.82 32.26
N PRO A 604 -2.73 -4.99 32.44
CA PRO A 604 -3.05 -5.94 33.51
C PRO A 604 -2.66 -5.43 34.92
N ALA A 605 -2.05 -4.25 35.02
CA ALA A 605 -1.69 -3.64 36.29
C ALA A 605 -2.94 -3.21 37.07
N LEU A 606 -3.28 -3.97 38.10
CA LEU A 606 -4.35 -3.65 39.03
C LEU A 606 -3.91 -2.61 40.07
N GLU A 607 -4.88 -1.87 40.57
CA GLU A 607 -4.76 -0.95 41.69
C GLU A 607 -6.06 -1.00 42.51
N LEU A 608 -5.97 -0.84 43.82
CA LEU A 608 -7.14 -0.67 44.67
C LEU A 608 -6.98 0.61 45.49
N VAL A 609 -8.02 1.45 45.48
CA VAL A 609 -8.01 2.77 46.13
C VAL A 609 -8.92 2.76 47.35
N VAL A 610 -8.38 3.22 48.49
CA VAL A 610 -9.07 3.24 49.79
C VAL A 610 -9.10 4.66 50.36
N ASN A 611 -10.27 5.12 50.78
CA ASN A 611 -10.42 6.42 51.44
C ASN A 611 -10.24 6.26 52.96
N VAL A 612 -9.05 6.59 53.47
CA VAL A 612 -8.72 6.49 54.90
C VAL A 612 -8.90 7.84 55.59
N GLN A 613 -9.50 7.84 56.78
CA GLN A 613 -9.76 9.03 57.58
C GLN A 613 -8.46 9.68 58.08
N GLU A 614 -8.43 11.01 58.10
CA GLU A 614 -7.31 11.84 58.57
C GLU A 614 -6.71 11.38 59.92
N SER A 615 -7.55 10.98 60.87
CA SER A 615 -7.17 10.49 62.21
C SER A 615 -6.42 9.15 62.22
N GLN A 616 -6.55 8.35 61.17
CA GLN A 616 -5.92 7.03 61.02
C GLN A 616 -4.68 7.08 60.12
N LEU A 617 -4.55 8.13 59.30
CA LEU A 617 -3.50 8.28 58.28
C LEU A 617 -2.08 8.17 58.86
N GLY A 618 -1.85 8.71 60.07
CA GLY A 618 -0.56 8.64 60.75
C GLY A 618 -0.11 7.24 61.21
N GLN A 619 -0.97 6.21 61.08
CA GLN A 619 -0.64 4.81 61.36
C GLN A 619 -0.23 4.03 60.08
N ILE A 620 -0.41 4.64 58.90
CA ILE A 620 -0.20 3.98 57.61
C ILE A 620 1.03 4.55 56.91
N THR A 621 1.90 3.66 56.44
CA THR A 621 3.14 4.03 55.74
C THR A 621 3.31 3.24 54.44
N ARG A 622 4.02 3.85 53.49
CA ARG A 622 4.39 3.20 52.22
C ARG A 622 5.17 1.91 52.50
N GLY A 623 4.81 0.82 51.83
CA GLY A 623 5.43 -0.50 52.03
C GLY A 623 4.80 -1.35 53.14
N GLN A 624 3.74 -0.89 53.83
CA GLN A 624 2.97 -1.76 54.73
C GLN A 624 2.29 -2.90 53.97
N SER A 625 2.31 -4.08 54.58
CA SER A 625 1.62 -5.27 54.08
C SER A 625 0.11 -5.16 54.29
N VAL A 626 -0.65 -5.53 53.27
CA VAL A 626 -2.11 -5.52 53.26
C VAL A 626 -2.61 -6.92 52.90
N GLN A 627 -3.59 -7.43 53.65
CA GLN A 627 -4.28 -8.67 53.34
C GLN A 627 -5.61 -8.34 52.66
N LEU A 628 -5.82 -8.81 51.43
CA LEU A 628 -7.07 -8.66 50.67
C LEU A 628 -7.93 -9.93 50.80
N ALA A 629 -9.24 -9.75 50.96
CA ALA A 629 -10.25 -10.80 50.85
C ALA A 629 -11.32 -10.36 49.84
N VAL A 630 -11.52 -11.15 48.79
CA VAL A 630 -12.50 -10.88 47.71
C VAL A 630 -13.63 -11.91 47.77
N PRO A 631 -14.93 -11.51 47.81
CA PRO A 631 -16.04 -12.45 47.89
C PRO A 631 -16.15 -13.45 46.72
N ALA A 632 -15.47 -13.17 45.59
CA ALA A 632 -15.37 -14.08 44.45
C ALA A 632 -14.52 -15.34 44.73
N PHE A 633 -13.63 -15.30 45.74
CA PHE A 633 -12.78 -16.43 46.13
C PHE A 633 -12.86 -16.65 47.65
N PRO A 634 -13.98 -17.21 48.18
CA PRO A 634 -14.16 -17.43 49.61
C PRO A 634 -13.04 -18.27 50.22
N GLY A 635 -12.56 -17.88 51.40
CA GLY A 635 -11.48 -18.57 52.12
C GLY A 635 -10.06 -18.28 51.63
N GLN A 636 -9.89 -17.67 50.45
CA GLN A 636 -8.58 -17.24 49.95
C GLN A 636 -8.27 -15.79 50.36
N THR A 637 -7.00 -15.53 50.69
CA THR A 637 -6.48 -14.17 50.92
C THR A 637 -5.35 -13.86 49.96
N PHE A 638 -5.34 -12.65 49.43
CA PHE A 638 -4.35 -12.17 48.47
C PHE A 638 -3.44 -11.16 49.17
N GLY A 639 -2.12 -11.28 48.96
CA GLY A 639 -1.17 -10.30 49.46
C GLY A 639 -1.28 -8.99 48.68
N ALA A 640 -1.01 -7.87 49.34
CA ALA A 640 -0.94 -6.55 48.73
C ALA A 640 0.01 -5.63 49.52
N GLU A 641 0.35 -4.48 48.96
CA GLU A 641 1.25 -3.51 49.59
C GLU A 641 0.76 -2.08 49.38
N VAL A 642 0.96 -1.20 50.37
CA VAL A 642 0.67 0.24 50.27
C VAL A 642 1.71 0.89 49.33
N GLU A 643 1.34 1.05 48.06
CA GLU A 643 2.22 1.59 47.02
C GLU A 643 2.37 3.10 47.12
N SER A 644 1.30 3.84 47.43
CA SER A 644 1.38 5.27 47.74
C SER A 644 0.22 5.77 48.59
N ILE A 645 0.41 6.94 49.18
CA ILE A 645 -0.59 7.67 49.97
C ILE A 645 -0.74 9.04 49.31
N SER A 646 -1.96 9.45 48.98
CA SER A 646 -2.20 10.75 48.34
C SER A 646 -1.69 11.90 49.23
N PRO A 647 -0.93 12.86 48.69
CA PRO A 647 -0.43 14.01 49.45
C PRO A 647 -1.52 15.04 49.80
N THR A 648 -2.75 14.83 49.30
CA THR A 648 -3.92 15.69 49.50
C THR A 648 -5.06 14.91 50.16
N VAL A 649 -5.63 15.47 51.22
CA VAL A 649 -6.87 15.01 51.86
C VAL A 649 -8.05 15.74 51.20
N ASP A 650 -9.15 15.04 50.86
CA ASP A 650 -10.37 15.71 50.40
C ASP A 650 -11.04 16.44 51.58
N PRO A 651 -11.23 17.78 51.52
CA PRO A 651 -11.78 18.56 52.64
C PRO A 651 -13.28 18.30 52.90
N LYS A 652 -14.01 17.66 51.98
CA LYS A 652 -15.43 17.32 52.13
C LYS A 652 -15.62 16.05 52.97
N THR A 653 -14.78 15.05 52.75
CA THR A 653 -14.86 13.73 53.42
C THR A 653 -13.85 13.56 54.56
N ARG A 654 -12.81 14.40 54.60
CA ARG A 654 -11.62 14.27 55.48
C ARG A 654 -10.91 12.92 55.33
N THR A 655 -10.81 12.46 54.09
CA THR A 655 -10.11 11.21 53.74
C THR A 655 -8.95 11.47 52.77
N ALA A 656 -7.84 10.78 52.98
CA ALA A 656 -6.79 10.62 51.98
C ALA A 656 -7.05 9.33 51.18
N ALA A 657 -6.84 9.38 49.85
CA ALA A 657 -6.86 8.20 49.02
C ALA A 657 -5.51 7.46 49.12
N ILE A 658 -5.56 6.20 49.56
CA ILE A 658 -4.42 5.31 49.66
C ILE A 658 -4.47 4.32 48.50
N HIS A 659 -3.36 4.19 47.79
CA HIS A 659 -3.21 3.39 46.59
C HIS A 659 -2.47 2.09 46.96
N ILE A 660 -3.15 0.97 46.78
CA ILE A 660 -2.71 -0.36 47.20
C ILE A 660 -2.51 -1.21 45.95
N GLN A 661 -1.35 -1.85 45.83
CA GLN A 661 -1.05 -2.76 44.74
C GLN A 661 -1.34 -4.21 45.15
N PRO A 662 -2.29 -4.91 44.50
CA PRO A 662 -2.49 -6.34 44.69
C PRO A 662 -1.28 -7.13 44.16
N LYS A 663 -0.80 -8.11 44.94
CA LYS A 663 0.26 -9.05 44.55
C LYS A 663 -0.37 -10.37 44.10
N ASP A 664 -1.04 -10.32 42.95
CA ASP A 664 -1.67 -11.49 42.34
C ASP A 664 -0.69 -12.20 41.40
N GLY A 665 -0.12 -13.32 41.87
CA GLY A 665 0.78 -14.18 41.09
C GLY A 665 0.07 -15.15 40.13
N GLN A 666 -1.27 -15.13 40.04
CA GLN A 666 -2.07 -16.04 39.21
C GLN A 666 -3.05 -15.32 38.26
N ALA A 667 -3.18 -13.99 38.36
CA ALA A 667 -4.10 -13.16 37.57
C ALA A 667 -5.60 -13.57 37.71
N ASN A 668 -5.98 -13.96 38.92
CA ASN A 668 -7.37 -14.30 39.29
C ASN A 668 -8.22 -13.06 39.60
N LEU A 669 -7.60 -11.98 40.09
CA LEU A 669 -8.25 -10.71 40.39
C LEU A 669 -8.56 -9.94 39.09
N ARG A 670 -9.70 -9.24 39.04
CA ARG A 670 -10.12 -8.45 37.86
C ARG A 670 -10.63 -7.06 38.26
N PRO A 671 -10.53 -6.05 37.37
CA PRO A 671 -11.17 -4.75 37.57
C PRO A 671 -12.68 -4.90 37.82
N GLY A 672 -13.24 -4.06 38.69
CA GLY A 672 -14.64 -4.11 39.13
C GLY A 672 -14.94 -5.08 40.28
N MET A 673 -13.97 -5.88 40.74
CA MET A 673 -14.12 -6.68 41.95
C MET A 673 -14.04 -5.81 43.21
N PHE A 674 -14.97 -6.00 44.16
CA PHE A 674 -14.85 -5.41 45.49
C PHE A 674 -14.02 -6.30 46.41
N ALA A 675 -13.06 -5.70 47.13
CA ALA A 675 -12.27 -6.37 48.15
C ALA A 675 -12.48 -5.72 49.52
N GLN A 676 -12.55 -6.57 50.55
CA GLN A 676 -12.27 -6.17 51.93
C GLN A 676 -10.76 -6.26 52.15
N LEU A 677 -10.22 -5.38 52.99
CA LEU A 677 -8.77 -5.29 53.18
C LEU A 677 -8.39 -4.98 54.62
N SER A 678 -7.31 -5.61 55.09
CA SER A 678 -6.74 -5.41 56.41
C SER A 678 -5.30 -4.91 56.26
N ILE A 679 -5.07 -3.62 56.53
CA ILE A 679 -3.73 -3.01 56.52
C ILE A 679 -3.06 -3.33 57.86
N VAL A 680 -1.90 -3.99 57.84
CA VAL A 680 -1.14 -4.29 59.07
C VAL A 680 -0.36 -3.05 59.49
N THR A 681 -0.88 -2.32 60.49
CA THR A 681 -0.24 -1.08 60.98
C THR A 681 0.89 -1.37 61.96
N ALA A 682 0.80 -2.46 62.71
CA ALA A 682 1.88 -2.98 63.54
C ALA A 682 1.80 -4.50 63.71
N GLN A 683 2.96 -5.16 63.77
CA GLN A 683 3.09 -6.58 64.06
C GLN A 683 4.22 -6.80 65.07
N LYS A 684 4.04 -7.78 65.96
CA LYS A 684 5.11 -8.27 66.82
C LYS A 684 5.00 -9.78 67.02
N GLN A 685 6.10 -10.48 66.78
CA GLN A 685 6.19 -11.93 66.97
C GLN A 685 6.52 -12.29 68.42
N ASN A 686 6.06 -13.45 68.88
CA ASN A 686 6.40 -14.03 70.19
C ASN A 686 6.13 -13.08 71.40
N ALA A 687 5.14 -12.18 71.25
CA ALA A 687 4.70 -11.24 72.26
C ALA A 687 3.95 -11.97 73.39
N LEU A 688 4.03 -11.48 74.63
CA LEU A 688 3.19 -11.98 75.72
C LEU A 688 1.79 -11.40 75.53
N VAL A 689 0.79 -12.25 75.29
CA VAL A 689 -0.59 -11.85 75.00
C VAL A 689 -1.58 -12.39 76.02
N VAL A 690 -2.64 -11.62 76.24
CA VAL A 690 -3.84 -12.02 76.99
C VAL A 690 -5.09 -11.62 76.18
N PRO A 691 -6.21 -12.34 76.32
CA PRO A 691 -7.47 -11.91 75.72
C PRO A 691 -7.87 -10.51 76.21
N VAL A 692 -8.38 -9.66 75.33
CA VAL A 692 -8.80 -8.28 75.65
C VAL A 692 -9.82 -8.24 76.81
N GLN A 693 -10.61 -9.29 76.97
CA GLN A 693 -11.62 -9.43 78.03
C GLN A 693 -11.01 -9.53 79.45
N ALA A 694 -9.72 -9.85 79.59
CA ALA A 694 -9.01 -9.88 80.87
C ALA A 694 -8.51 -8.50 81.35
N ILE A 695 -8.62 -7.46 80.51
CA ILE A 695 -8.11 -6.11 80.82
C ILE A 695 -9.19 -5.28 81.52
N LEU A 696 -8.80 -4.74 82.67
CA LEU A 696 -9.61 -3.85 83.51
C LEU A 696 -9.15 -2.40 83.30
N THR A 697 -9.89 -1.69 82.45
CA THR A 697 -9.67 -0.28 82.17
C THR A 697 -10.20 0.59 83.31
N SER A 698 -9.31 1.00 84.22
CA SER A 698 -9.60 1.97 85.29
C SER A 698 -9.14 3.38 84.89
N GLU A 699 -9.72 4.43 85.48
CA GLU A 699 -9.49 5.84 85.08
C GLU A 699 -8.04 6.36 85.20
N SER A 700 -7.14 5.60 85.83
CA SER A 700 -5.72 5.99 85.99
C SER A 700 -4.73 5.07 85.26
N GLN A 701 -4.89 3.75 85.35
CA GLN A 701 -4.03 2.76 84.68
C GLN A 701 -4.80 1.47 84.37
N PRO A 702 -4.52 0.78 83.25
CA PRO A 702 -5.07 -0.56 82.98
C PRO A 702 -4.46 -1.60 83.93
N ARG A 703 -5.29 -2.56 84.36
CA ARG A 703 -4.91 -3.69 85.21
C ARG A 703 -5.38 -5.01 84.61
N VAL A 704 -4.86 -6.12 85.10
CA VAL A 704 -5.47 -7.45 84.92
C VAL A 704 -5.76 -8.07 86.28
N ALA A 705 -6.80 -8.88 86.36
CA ALA A 705 -7.05 -9.74 87.52
C ALA A 705 -6.23 -11.03 87.35
N ALA A 706 -4.97 -11.00 87.76
CA ALA A 706 -4.11 -12.18 87.76
C ALA A 706 -4.49 -13.11 88.93
N ILE A 707 -4.37 -14.42 88.72
CA ILE A 707 -4.74 -15.44 89.70
C ILE A 707 -3.48 -16.20 90.09
N ASN A 708 -3.16 -16.19 91.38
CA ASN A 708 -1.97 -16.83 91.94
C ASN A 708 -2.25 -18.31 92.27
N ASP A 709 -1.20 -19.12 92.46
CA ASP A 709 -1.26 -20.56 92.77
C ASP A 709 -2.12 -20.94 94.01
N SER A 710 -2.46 -19.96 94.85
CA SER A 710 -3.35 -20.10 96.00
C SER A 710 -4.83 -19.80 95.69
N ASN A 711 -5.22 -19.73 94.41
CA ASN A 711 -6.56 -19.36 93.94
C ASN A 711 -7.06 -17.99 94.47
N THR A 712 -6.15 -17.02 94.56
CA THR A 712 -6.44 -15.64 94.97
C THR A 712 -6.11 -14.66 93.86
N VAL A 713 -6.96 -13.63 93.72
CA VAL A 713 -6.80 -12.55 92.74
C VAL A 713 -5.77 -11.54 93.25
N SER A 714 -4.87 -11.10 92.37
CA SER A 714 -4.21 -9.80 92.50
C SER A 714 -4.48 -8.91 91.30
N LEU A 715 -4.80 -7.65 91.56
CA LEU A 715 -5.11 -6.65 90.54
C LEU A 715 -3.84 -5.98 90.04
N VAL A 716 -3.05 -6.70 89.24
CA VAL A 716 -1.72 -6.25 88.82
C VAL A 716 -1.83 -5.14 87.75
N PRO A 717 -1.17 -3.98 87.93
CA PRO A 717 -1.09 -2.96 86.89
C PRO A 717 -0.20 -3.44 85.75
N VAL A 718 -0.71 -3.37 84.52
CA VAL A 718 -0.02 -3.81 83.31
C VAL A 718 0.29 -2.64 82.39
N LYS A 719 1.38 -2.75 81.63
CA LYS A 719 1.63 -1.86 80.50
C LYS A 719 1.21 -2.57 79.22
N LEU A 720 0.17 -2.07 78.56
CA LEU A 720 -0.31 -2.61 77.29
C LEU A 720 0.63 -2.24 76.14
N GLY A 721 0.75 -3.14 75.16
CA GLY A 721 1.48 -2.96 73.90
C GLY A 721 0.53 -2.86 72.71
N LEU A 722 0.77 -3.67 71.67
CA LEU A 722 -0.19 -3.83 70.57
C LEU A 722 -1.51 -4.45 71.04
N GLN A 723 -2.61 -4.15 70.36
CA GLN A 723 -3.93 -4.71 70.66
C GLN A 723 -4.71 -4.97 69.36
N ASN A 724 -5.46 -6.06 69.31
CA ASN A 724 -6.36 -6.40 68.21
C ASN A 724 -7.77 -6.76 68.74
N GLY A 725 -8.60 -7.42 67.92
CA GLY A 725 -9.99 -7.74 68.26
C GLY A 725 -10.17 -8.88 69.27
N SER A 726 -9.16 -9.73 69.48
CA SER A 726 -9.19 -10.85 70.44
C SER A 726 -8.23 -10.63 71.60
N ASP A 727 -7.02 -10.16 71.32
CA ASP A 727 -5.86 -10.19 72.22
C ASP A 727 -5.17 -8.83 72.36
N ALA A 728 -4.47 -8.68 73.48
CA ALA A 728 -3.64 -7.53 73.80
C ALA A 728 -2.27 -7.98 74.33
N GLU A 729 -1.22 -7.30 73.87
CA GLU A 729 0.13 -7.49 74.36
C GLU A 729 0.30 -6.88 75.77
N ILE A 730 0.97 -7.63 76.65
CA ILE A 730 1.49 -7.13 77.92
C ILE A 730 3.00 -6.90 77.80
N LEU A 731 3.43 -5.63 77.86
CA LEU A 731 4.84 -5.23 77.85
C LEU A 731 5.53 -5.41 79.20
N SER A 732 4.77 -5.32 80.30
CA SER A 732 5.25 -5.51 81.68
C SER A 732 4.08 -5.65 82.65
N GLY A 733 4.27 -6.40 83.74
CA GLY A 733 3.28 -6.57 84.82
C GLY A 733 2.56 -7.92 84.83
N LEU A 734 3.01 -8.89 84.03
CA LEU A 734 2.49 -10.25 84.00
C LEU A 734 3.58 -11.18 83.45
N ASP A 735 3.63 -12.43 83.92
CA ASP A 735 4.57 -13.45 83.44
C ASP A 735 3.89 -14.49 82.53
N ALA A 736 4.68 -15.15 81.69
CA ALA A 736 4.18 -16.18 80.78
C ALA A 736 3.74 -17.44 81.56
N GLY A 737 2.52 -17.90 81.28
CA GLY A 737 1.85 -19.00 81.99
C GLY A 737 0.94 -18.53 83.14
N GLN A 738 1.00 -17.26 83.54
CA GLN A 738 0.17 -16.74 84.64
C GLN A 738 -1.31 -16.66 84.21
N LEU A 739 -2.22 -17.14 85.07
CA LEU A 739 -3.66 -17.09 84.81
C LEU A 739 -4.21 -15.68 85.00
N VAL A 740 -5.07 -15.24 84.09
CA VAL A 740 -5.85 -13.99 84.21
C VAL A 740 -7.34 -14.27 84.04
N ALA A 741 -8.18 -13.60 84.84
CA ALA A 741 -9.63 -13.76 84.76
C ALA A 741 -10.20 -13.08 83.50
N THR A 742 -10.81 -13.86 82.60
CA THR A 742 -11.47 -13.37 81.37
C THR A 742 -12.96 -13.09 81.56
N SER A 743 -13.58 -13.52 82.66
CA SER A 743 -14.96 -13.16 83.02
C SER A 743 -15.11 -12.83 84.52
N GLY A 744 -16.06 -11.95 84.85
CA GLY A 744 -16.28 -11.47 86.23
C GLY A 744 -15.21 -10.49 86.77
N ALA A 745 -14.10 -10.32 86.05
CA ALA A 745 -12.91 -9.60 86.50
C ALA A 745 -13.17 -8.18 87.02
N SER A 746 -14.14 -7.45 86.44
CA SER A 746 -14.50 -6.08 86.86
C SER A 746 -15.18 -5.97 88.23
N THR A 747 -15.58 -7.09 88.83
CA THR A 747 -16.14 -7.15 90.20
C THR A 747 -15.15 -7.66 91.25
N LEU A 748 -13.98 -8.16 90.83
CA LEU A 748 -12.96 -8.73 91.71
C LEU A 748 -12.12 -7.64 92.39
N ARG A 749 -11.65 -7.95 93.60
CA ARG A 749 -10.76 -7.11 94.40
C ARG A 749 -9.44 -7.82 94.67
N ASP A 750 -8.42 -7.05 94.99
CA ASP A 750 -7.12 -7.57 95.40
C ASP A 750 -7.28 -8.39 96.70
N GLY A 751 -6.92 -9.67 96.65
CA GLY A 751 -7.11 -10.64 97.73
C GLY A 751 -8.40 -11.47 97.68
N ASP A 752 -9.30 -11.27 96.71
CA ASP A 752 -10.51 -12.11 96.58
C ASP A 752 -10.14 -13.56 96.21
N ALA A 753 -10.81 -14.54 96.85
CA ALA A 753 -10.68 -15.95 96.53
C ALA A 753 -11.59 -16.34 95.35
N VAL A 754 -11.04 -17.06 94.38
CA VAL A 754 -11.72 -17.41 93.12
C VAL A 754 -11.65 -18.91 92.80
N ASP A 755 -12.62 -19.39 92.03
CA ASP A 755 -12.60 -20.71 91.38
C ASP A 755 -12.25 -20.51 89.90
N PRO A 756 -10.95 -20.58 89.51
CA PRO A 756 -10.50 -20.31 88.14
C PRO A 756 -10.87 -21.46 87.21
N ARG A 757 -11.91 -21.24 86.41
CA ARG A 757 -12.36 -22.17 85.38
C ARG A 757 -11.62 -21.88 84.10
N THR A 758 -10.49 -22.54 83.91
CA THR A 758 -9.87 -22.66 82.58
C THR A 758 -10.85 -23.38 81.65
N PRO A 759 -11.28 -22.78 80.53
CA PRO A 759 -12.11 -23.49 79.57
C PRO A 759 -11.28 -24.63 78.97
N THR A 760 -11.64 -25.87 79.29
CA THR A 760 -11.00 -27.04 78.68
C THR A 760 -11.30 -27.02 77.19
N LEU A 761 -10.34 -26.54 76.39
CA LEU A 761 -10.36 -26.61 74.94
C LEU A 761 -10.19 -28.07 74.50
N THR A 762 -11.26 -28.84 74.65
CA THR A 762 -11.46 -30.09 73.91
C THR A 762 -11.27 -29.75 72.43
N ALA A 763 -10.26 -30.35 71.81
CA ALA A 763 -9.88 -30.04 70.45
C ALA A 763 -10.98 -30.45 69.46
N LEU A 764 -11.92 -29.53 69.20
CA LEU A 764 -12.69 -29.55 67.97
C LEU A 764 -11.72 -29.27 66.83
N GLU A 765 -11.32 -30.34 66.16
CA GLU A 765 -10.58 -30.28 64.91
C GLU A 765 -11.30 -29.31 63.98
N ARG A 766 -10.61 -28.25 63.54
CA ARG A 766 -11.12 -27.44 62.43
C ARG A 766 -11.22 -28.38 61.23
N PRO A 767 -12.40 -28.63 60.64
CA PRO A 767 -12.46 -29.36 59.39
C PRO A 767 -11.60 -28.60 58.39
N ALA A 768 -10.70 -29.31 57.71
CA ALA A 768 -9.85 -28.69 56.70
C ALA A 768 -10.74 -28.07 55.62
N ALA A 769 -10.65 -26.75 55.46
CA ALA A 769 -11.27 -26.08 54.33
C ALA A 769 -10.55 -26.55 53.06
N GLN A 770 -11.32 -27.15 52.15
CA GLN A 770 -10.92 -27.45 50.77
C GLN A 770 -11.27 -26.26 49.88
#